data_AF-A0A094BRC8-F1
#
_entry.id   AF-A0A094BRC8-F1
#
_cell.length_a   1.000
_cell.length_b   1.000
_cell.length_c   1.000
_cell.angle_alpha   90.00
_cell.angle_beta   90.00
_cell.angle_gamma   90.00
#
_symmetry.space_group_name_H-M   'P 1'
#
loop_
_entity.id
_entity.type
_entity.pdbx_description
1 polymer ?
#
loop_
_entity_poly.entity_id
_entity_poly.type
_entity_poly.pdbx_seq_one_letter_code
_entity_poly.pdbx_strand_id
1 'polypeptide(L)'
;MMASNKDTAQSIHREAVGPGYVSKTNKPEATVSTTVSFPNVHVLAQTPQLIALLTMIRDVNTDRADFIFYSNRIIRLLVEESLNHLPVIAHEINTPVGRSYAGVMFQGKICGVSIMRAGEAMEQGLRDCCRSVRIGKILIQRDEETCMPKLFYDKLPEDISDRWVLLLDPMFATGGSATMAVDVLKSRGVPEDRILFVNLIASPEGINVFAKKFPKLRVVTAFIDQGLDEKNLLVVILVVVDNSLPPVSIVAASILVIQVIIDALLGLAGSAWDRVVPRAVRVGFLVLLGNGVARVADAGLLVDLGRHGLLMIAEETREGGREGLVLLLGRGLRRLLSLALKGQALISGRGGLCPVHAVLYPQEMPDARVPEASRRFAVWGYTDTEQFRGPQGIIQPTALPTIILLLKRKTAPRTMAAPAADQTAVMKDVLEALKVLTANQTQLAANVDAINGRVNILAGIKEVEHAATAPRSKQEGPPSTTAHIDDKEDHDVAVPESPTVAPTEADHANIPSTASPSNTNHTPTSRIILTTYPGQSGINPLPMDWGNKDPQMRGPVVVSRSQSTIRRRNAIGAHGGSYSMYYALAVASKEIELDHKPDFTNTEPASNIGPFPQWADKEKIVSLDPLGHLAPWLFKSTMDSENIDIRPTIAITKARMNLPELEASVREGRLIPDGKVCLNDLGELAVTKFAVEPVWYLPGVAKRFGIDEGTLRRSLFEHTGGSYPELITRGDIKVFLPPIGGLTVYCFGDPAKMADANARLALRIHDECNSSDVFSSNICTCRPYLIFGIEEAVKEAQKGGSGVVIYFRKEGRALGEVTKYLVYNARKRSADRASEYFQRTENVAGVKDMRFQALMPDILHWLGITKIDRMMSMSDMKHDAIVGQGIPIHERVELPESWIPDDGRVEIDAKITAGYFTKGHRMTNEELEAVRGRTWEE
;
A
#
# COMPACT_ATOMS: atom_id res chain seq x y z
N MET A 1 -48.24 -58.64 -3.78
CA MET A 1 -48.07 -57.47 -2.90
C MET A 1 -46.75 -57.69 -2.16
N MET A 2 -45.74 -56.82 -2.24
CA MET A 2 -45.70 -55.39 -1.86
C MET A 2 -45.89 -55.22 -0.34
N ALA A 3 -45.03 -54.52 0.42
CA ALA A 3 -43.79 -53.79 0.09
C ALA A 3 -42.75 -54.00 1.23
N SER A 4 -41.43 -53.91 1.05
CA SER A 4 -40.60 -52.69 0.86
C SER A 4 -40.88 -51.61 1.93
N ASN A 5 -39.93 -51.08 2.69
CA ASN A 5 -38.46 -51.10 2.56
C ASN A 5 -37.73 -51.55 3.84
N LYS A 6 -36.44 -51.89 3.70
CA LYS A 6 -35.47 -51.80 4.81
C LYS A 6 -34.65 -50.53 4.62
N ASP A 7 -34.62 -49.68 5.64
CA ASP A 7 -33.75 -48.51 5.65
C ASP A 7 -32.29 -48.95 5.70
N THR A 8 -31.59 -48.80 4.57
CA THR A 8 -30.15 -49.14 4.46
C THR A 8 -29.33 -47.97 4.96
N ALA A 9 -29.49 -47.62 6.24
CA ALA A 9 -28.63 -46.65 6.91
C ALA A 9 -27.21 -47.24 6.98
N GLN A 10 -26.28 -46.64 6.23
CA GLN A 10 -24.87 -47.03 6.26
C GLN A 10 -24.32 -46.86 7.69
N SER A 11 -23.86 -47.96 8.29
CA SER A 11 -23.28 -47.92 9.63
C SER A 11 -21.92 -47.22 9.59
N ILE A 12 -21.87 -45.99 10.10
CA ILE A 12 -20.65 -45.15 10.12
C ILE A 12 -19.50 -45.92 10.80
N HIS A 13 -18.41 -46.15 10.06
CA HIS A 13 -17.27 -46.91 10.55
C HIS A 13 -16.50 -46.11 11.63
N ARG A 14 -16.63 -46.54 12.89
CA ARG A 14 -15.97 -45.92 14.05
C ARG A 14 -15.01 -46.89 14.73
N GLU A 15 -13.90 -46.35 15.24
CA GLU A 15 -12.91 -47.10 16.01
C GLU A 15 -12.53 -46.37 17.30
N ALA A 16 -12.09 -47.13 18.30
CA ALA A 16 -11.70 -46.63 19.61
C ALA A 16 -10.26 -46.07 19.60
N VAL A 17 -10.12 -44.75 19.64
CA VAL A 17 -8.84 -44.04 19.43
C VAL A 17 -8.14 -43.66 20.73
N GLY A 18 -6.82 -43.48 20.66
CA GLY A 18 -5.99 -42.99 21.78
C GLY A 18 -4.88 -43.96 22.24
N PRO A 19 -3.94 -43.48 23.07
CA PRO A 19 -2.74 -44.22 23.49
C PRO A 19 -3.03 -45.47 24.33
N GLY A 20 -2.02 -46.32 24.51
CA GLY A 20 -2.13 -47.66 25.10
C GLY A 20 -2.39 -47.71 26.63
N TYR A 21 -2.27 -46.60 27.35
CA TYR A 21 -2.37 -46.57 28.82
C TYR A 21 -3.81 -46.46 29.35
N VAL A 22 -4.81 -46.22 28.49
CA VAL A 22 -6.23 -46.20 28.85
C VAL A 22 -6.86 -47.56 28.52
N SER A 23 -7.69 -48.09 29.42
CA SER A 23 -8.43 -49.34 29.19
C SER A 23 -9.27 -49.26 27.90
N LYS A 24 -9.38 -50.38 27.18
CA LYS A 24 -10.11 -50.41 25.89
C LYS A 24 -11.58 -49.95 26.01
N THR A 25 -12.20 -50.12 27.18
CA THR A 25 -13.58 -49.69 27.48
C THR A 25 -13.75 -48.18 27.69
N ASN A 26 -12.66 -47.44 27.94
CA ASN A 26 -12.71 -46.02 28.31
C ASN A 26 -12.11 -45.11 27.21
N LYS A 27 -11.94 -45.63 26.00
CA LYS A 27 -11.45 -44.87 24.85
C LYS A 27 -12.62 -44.22 24.10
N PRO A 28 -12.50 -42.96 23.65
CA PRO A 28 -13.49 -42.36 22.78
C PRO A 28 -13.47 -43.05 21.41
N GLU A 29 -14.66 -43.20 20.81
CA GLU A 29 -14.81 -43.64 19.42
C GLU A 29 -14.78 -42.44 18.47
N ALA A 30 -14.11 -42.59 17.33
CA ALA A 30 -14.10 -41.61 16.26
C ALA A 30 -14.34 -42.28 14.91
N THR A 31 -14.95 -41.56 13.95
CA THR A 31 -15.02 -42.00 12.56
C THR A 31 -13.63 -42.03 11.96
N VAL A 32 -13.24 -43.16 11.38
CA VAL A 32 -11.93 -43.36 10.71
C VAL A 32 -12.10 -43.52 9.21
N SER A 33 -10.99 -43.41 8.46
CA SER A 33 -11.01 -43.58 7.01
C SER A 33 -11.57 -44.92 6.55
N THR A 34 -12.42 -44.90 5.53
CA THR A 34 -12.92 -46.10 4.85
C THR A 34 -11.77 -46.90 4.24
N THR A 35 -11.75 -48.22 4.44
CA THR A 35 -10.70 -49.09 3.91
C THR A 35 -10.87 -49.33 2.41
N VAL A 36 -9.81 -49.05 1.63
CA VAL A 36 -9.75 -49.32 0.19
C VAL A 36 -8.55 -50.21 -0.11
N SER A 37 -8.72 -51.20 -1.00
CA SER A 37 -7.68 -52.18 -1.31
C SER A 37 -6.99 -51.86 -2.64
N PHE A 38 -6.04 -50.92 -2.61
CA PHE A 38 -5.21 -50.54 -3.76
C PHE A 38 -3.74 -50.36 -3.31
N PRO A 39 -2.77 -51.01 -3.97
CA PRO A 39 -1.36 -50.96 -3.56
C PRO A 39 -0.68 -49.60 -3.83
N ASN A 40 -1.29 -48.76 -4.68
CA ASN A 40 -0.81 -47.43 -5.03
C ASN A 40 -1.54 -46.30 -4.28
N VAL A 41 -2.36 -46.61 -3.27
CA VAL A 41 -3.07 -45.64 -2.43
C VAL A 41 -2.53 -45.72 -1.01
N HIS A 42 -1.97 -44.61 -0.52
CA HIS A 42 -1.54 -44.45 0.86
C HIS A 42 -2.50 -43.53 1.61
N VAL A 43 -2.91 -43.96 2.81
CA VAL A 43 -3.73 -43.17 3.73
C VAL A 43 -2.89 -42.87 4.96
N LEU A 44 -2.80 -41.60 5.37
CA LEU A 44 -2.05 -41.21 6.56
C LEU A 44 -2.55 -41.97 7.81
N ALA A 45 -1.62 -42.33 8.69
CA ALA A 45 -1.93 -42.98 9.96
C ALA A 45 -2.98 -42.17 10.74
N GLN A 46 -4.12 -42.81 11.07
CA GLN A 46 -5.30 -42.20 11.68
C GLN A 46 -5.07 -41.91 13.18
N THR A 47 -4.10 -41.05 13.47
CA THR A 47 -3.71 -40.68 14.83
C THR A 47 -4.77 -39.79 15.48
N PRO A 48 -4.90 -39.78 16.83
CA PRO A 48 -5.80 -38.86 17.53
C PRO A 48 -5.57 -37.39 17.17
N GLN A 49 -4.33 -37.00 16.87
CA GLN A 49 -3.99 -35.63 16.46
C GLN A 49 -4.47 -35.31 15.04
N LEU A 50 -4.36 -36.24 14.09
CA LEU A 50 -4.90 -36.07 12.74
C LEU A 50 -6.43 -36.02 12.77
N ILE A 51 -7.06 -36.93 13.51
CA ILE A 51 -8.51 -36.99 13.70
C ILE A 51 -9.03 -35.69 14.32
N ALA A 52 -8.39 -35.17 15.39
CA ALA A 52 -8.80 -33.90 15.99
C ALA A 52 -8.69 -32.71 15.03
N LEU A 53 -7.64 -32.64 14.19
CA LEU A 53 -7.53 -31.61 13.15
C LEU A 53 -8.62 -31.76 12.08
N LEU A 54 -8.91 -32.99 11.66
CA LEU A 54 -10.00 -33.30 10.73
C LEU A 54 -11.38 -32.96 11.31
N THR A 55 -11.59 -33.11 12.62
CA THR A 55 -12.82 -32.66 13.30
C THR A 55 -12.96 -31.14 13.19
N MET A 56 -11.91 -30.37 13.52
CA MET A 56 -11.98 -28.90 13.45
C MET A 56 -12.32 -28.39 12.05
N ILE A 57 -11.70 -28.91 10.98
CA ILE A 57 -11.99 -28.43 9.61
C ILE A 57 -13.34 -28.91 9.04
N ARG A 58 -13.99 -29.89 9.67
CA ARG A 58 -15.32 -30.41 9.29
C ARG A 58 -16.46 -29.80 10.12
N ASP A 59 -16.17 -29.16 11.25
CA ASP A 59 -17.18 -28.47 12.05
C ASP A 59 -17.59 -27.16 11.36
N VAL A 60 -18.90 -27.02 11.10
CA VAL A 60 -19.53 -25.83 10.51
C VAL A 60 -19.42 -24.58 11.40
N ASN A 61 -19.12 -24.76 12.69
CA ASN A 61 -18.95 -23.69 13.67
C ASN A 61 -17.50 -23.16 13.75
N THR A 62 -16.53 -23.82 13.10
CA THR A 62 -15.12 -23.37 13.11
C THR A 62 -14.96 -22.08 12.31
N ASP A 63 -14.28 -21.08 12.90
CA ASP A 63 -14.09 -19.80 12.23
C ASP A 63 -13.08 -19.88 11.06
N ARG A 64 -13.08 -18.85 10.20
CA ARG A 64 -12.26 -18.82 8.99
C ARG A 64 -10.75 -18.80 9.27
N ALA A 65 -10.28 -18.23 10.38
CA ALA A 65 -8.87 -18.20 10.73
C ALA A 65 -8.41 -19.58 11.24
N ASP A 66 -9.18 -20.19 12.14
CA ASP A 66 -8.91 -21.53 12.66
C ASP A 66 -9.02 -22.59 11.56
N PHE A 67 -10.01 -22.50 10.67
CA PHE A 67 -10.12 -23.37 9.50
C PHE A 67 -8.85 -23.37 8.64
N ILE A 68 -8.31 -22.18 8.35
CA ILE A 68 -7.05 -22.03 7.58
C ILE A 68 -5.87 -22.58 8.38
N PHE A 69 -5.78 -22.28 9.68
CA PHE A 69 -4.70 -22.76 10.55
C PHE A 69 -4.66 -24.29 10.66
N TYR A 70 -5.79 -24.94 10.94
CA TYR A 70 -5.88 -26.40 11.05
C TYR A 70 -5.71 -27.09 9.69
N SER A 71 -6.25 -26.53 8.59
CA SER A 71 -6.01 -27.03 7.23
C SER A 71 -4.52 -27.02 6.88
N ASN A 72 -3.82 -25.91 7.12
CA ASN A 72 -2.37 -25.80 6.86
C ASN A 72 -1.56 -26.82 7.68
N ARG A 73 -1.99 -27.13 8.91
CA ARG A 73 -1.34 -28.17 9.74
C ARG A 73 -1.53 -29.58 9.18
N ILE A 74 -2.71 -29.91 8.63
CA ILE A 74 -2.93 -31.20 7.96
C ILE A 74 -2.11 -31.26 6.66
N ILE A 75 -2.14 -30.19 5.85
CA ILE A 75 -1.38 -30.09 4.60
C ILE A 75 0.12 -30.30 4.85
N ARG A 76 0.69 -29.75 5.94
CA ARG A 76 2.10 -30.02 6.28
C ARG A 76 2.37 -31.50 6.53
N LEU A 77 1.56 -32.18 7.34
CA LEU A 77 1.74 -33.63 7.59
C LEU A 77 1.61 -34.46 6.30
N LEU A 78 0.63 -34.12 5.47
CA LEU A 78 0.33 -34.75 4.19
C LEU A 78 1.47 -34.57 3.16
N VAL A 79 2.09 -33.39 3.11
CA VAL A 79 3.25 -33.13 2.23
C VAL A 79 4.47 -33.92 2.69
N GLU A 80 4.80 -33.92 3.99
CA GLU A 80 5.96 -34.68 4.50
C GLU A 80 5.84 -36.17 4.17
N GLU A 81 4.65 -36.76 4.36
CA GLU A 81 4.40 -38.17 3.97
C GLU A 81 4.46 -38.37 2.44
N SER A 82 3.99 -37.40 1.66
CA SER A 82 4.14 -37.44 0.19
C SER A 82 5.59 -37.42 -0.27
N LEU A 83 6.49 -36.77 0.47
CA LEU A 83 7.92 -36.77 0.18
C LEU A 83 8.59 -38.11 0.52
N ASN A 84 8.12 -38.86 1.52
CA ASN A 84 8.63 -40.20 1.87
C ASN A 84 8.49 -41.22 0.72
N HIS A 85 7.58 -40.98 -0.22
CA HIS A 85 7.38 -41.83 -1.40
C HIS A 85 8.38 -41.58 -2.54
N LEU A 86 9.15 -40.49 -2.51
CA LEU A 86 10.18 -40.20 -3.51
C LEU A 86 11.36 -41.19 -3.39
N PRO A 87 12.05 -41.51 -4.50
CA PRO A 87 13.25 -42.34 -4.44
C PRO A 87 14.37 -41.65 -3.66
N VAL A 88 15.18 -42.45 -2.96
CA VAL A 88 16.37 -41.99 -2.24
C VAL A 88 17.60 -42.82 -2.63
N ILE A 89 18.76 -42.18 -2.59
CA ILE A 89 20.07 -42.81 -2.75
C ILE A 89 20.87 -42.70 -1.45
N ALA A 90 21.75 -43.66 -1.19
CA ALA A 90 22.65 -43.64 -0.04
C ALA A 90 23.59 -42.43 -0.11
N HIS A 91 23.80 -41.76 1.02
CA HIS A 91 24.65 -40.58 1.12
C HIS A 91 25.42 -40.60 2.44
N GLU A 92 26.71 -40.93 2.36
CA GLU A 92 27.61 -40.99 3.50
C GLU A 92 28.19 -39.61 3.80
N ILE A 93 28.10 -39.15 5.06
CA ILE A 93 28.61 -37.86 5.50
C ILE A 93 29.56 -38.01 6.69
N ASN A 94 30.51 -37.07 6.82
CA ASN A 94 31.33 -36.96 8.02
C ASN A 94 30.65 -36.05 9.05
N THR A 95 30.39 -36.58 10.23
CA THR A 95 29.85 -35.82 11.37
C THR A 95 30.91 -34.87 11.97
N PRO A 96 30.50 -33.81 12.70
CA PRO A 96 31.44 -32.90 13.36
C PRO A 96 32.38 -33.55 14.40
N VAL A 97 32.10 -34.80 14.81
CA VAL A 97 32.96 -35.60 15.71
C VAL A 97 33.90 -36.55 14.96
N GLY A 98 34.10 -36.34 13.65
CA GLY A 98 35.05 -37.10 12.83
C GLY A 98 34.62 -38.54 12.51
N ARG A 99 33.34 -38.90 12.72
CA ARG A 99 32.78 -40.21 12.39
C ARG A 99 31.94 -40.14 11.12
N SER A 100 32.05 -41.14 10.26
CA SER A 100 31.10 -41.36 9.17
C SER A 100 29.68 -41.64 9.73
N TYR A 101 28.67 -41.17 9.01
CA TYR A 101 27.26 -41.50 9.17
C TYR A 101 26.66 -41.84 7.81
N ALA A 102 26.12 -43.05 7.68
CA ALA A 102 25.40 -43.50 6.49
C ALA A 102 23.96 -42.94 6.51
N GLY A 103 23.75 -41.84 5.77
CA GLY A 103 22.45 -41.24 5.54
C GLY A 103 21.88 -41.56 4.16
N VAL A 104 20.85 -40.83 3.77
CA VAL A 104 20.22 -40.87 2.43
C VAL A 104 19.93 -39.46 1.93
N MET A 105 19.78 -39.30 0.62
CA MET A 105 19.30 -38.08 -0.02
C MET A 105 18.29 -38.41 -1.13
N PHE A 106 17.34 -37.50 -1.38
CA PHE A 106 16.34 -37.68 -2.45
C PHE A 106 16.99 -37.70 -3.85
N GLN A 107 16.47 -38.57 -4.72
CA GLN A 107 16.99 -38.78 -6.08
C GLN A 107 16.14 -38.03 -7.12
N GLY A 108 16.80 -37.14 -7.88
CA GLY A 108 16.18 -36.39 -8.97
C GLY A 108 15.60 -35.04 -8.56
N LYS A 109 14.74 -34.48 -9.41
CA LYS A 109 14.13 -33.15 -9.25
C LYS A 109 12.63 -33.28 -8.96
N ILE A 110 12.08 -32.41 -8.12
CA ILE A 110 10.64 -32.33 -7.83
C ILE A 110 10.00 -31.05 -8.38
N CYS A 111 8.69 -31.06 -8.56
CA CYS A 111 7.84 -29.87 -8.66
C CYS A 111 6.43 -30.16 -8.10
N GLY A 112 5.75 -29.13 -7.61
CA GLY A 112 4.31 -29.18 -7.35
C GLY A 112 3.52 -28.76 -8.57
N VAL A 113 2.30 -29.27 -8.72
CA VAL A 113 1.32 -28.78 -9.71
C VAL A 113 -0.04 -28.66 -9.01
N SER A 114 -0.57 -27.46 -8.87
CA SER A 114 -1.87 -27.23 -8.21
C SER A 114 -3.02 -27.26 -9.21
N ILE A 115 -4.11 -27.97 -8.85
CA ILE A 115 -5.38 -27.87 -9.57
C ILE A 115 -6.12 -26.64 -9.04
N MET A 116 -6.26 -25.62 -9.88
CA MET A 116 -6.85 -24.34 -9.50
C MET A 116 -8.38 -24.49 -9.29
N ARG A 117 -8.97 -23.89 -8.26
CA ARG A 117 -8.38 -23.02 -7.23
C ARG A 117 -8.02 -23.74 -5.93
N ALA A 118 -8.55 -24.94 -5.70
CA ALA A 118 -8.46 -25.60 -4.39
C ALA A 118 -7.04 -26.08 -4.06
N GLY A 119 -6.29 -26.60 -5.04
CA GLY A 119 -4.91 -27.04 -4.88
C GLY A 119 -3.92 -25.92 -4.56
N GLU A 120 -4.27 -24.65 -4.81
CA GLU A 120 -3.40 -23.50 -4.51
C GLU A 120 -3.18 -23.33 -3.00
N ALA A 121 -4.16 -23.71 -2.16
CA ALA A 121 -4.03 -23.71 -0.71
C ALA A 121 -2.91 -24.64 -0.20
N MET A 122 -2.53 -25.65 -0.99
CA MET A 122 -1.50 -26.63 -0.63
C MET A 122 -0.08 -26.19 -1.04
N GLU A 123 0.05 -25.15 -1.88
CA GLU A 123 1.35 -24.65 -2.34
C GLU A 123 2.23 -24.15 -1.20
N GLN A 124 1.64 -23.51 -0.17
CA GLN A 124 2.40 -22.98 0.96
C GLN A 124 3.05 -24.11 1.76
N GLY A 125 2.28 -25.14 2.12
CA GLY A 125 2.80 -26.31 2.83
C GLY A 125 3.92 -27.02 2.05
N LEU A 126 3.80 -27.10 0.72
CA LEU A 126 4.86 -27.66 -0.13
C LEU A 126 6.12 -26.77 -0.19
N ARG A 127 5.98 -25.44 -0.24
CA ARG A 127 7.11 -24.50 -0.18
C ARG A 127 7.79 -24.49 1.20
N ASP A 128 7.03 -24.69 2.27
CA ASP A 128 7.54 -24.78 3.65
C ASP A 128 8.37 -26.05 3.89
N CYS A 129 8.08 -27.14 3.17
CA CYS A 129 8.95 -28.33 3.10
C CYS A 129 10.13 -28.10 2.16
N CYS A 130 9.85 -27.62 0.95
CA CYS A 130 10.77 -27.59 -0.18
C CYS A 130 10.95 -26.17 -0.73
N ARG A 131 11.78 -25.35 -0.05
CA ARG A 131 11.94 -23.90 -0.30
C ARG A 131 12.16 -23.47 -1.76
N SER A 132 12.77 -24.32 -2.59
CA SER A 132 13.08 -24.04 -4.00
C SER A 132 12.28 -24.91 -4.98
N VAL A 133 11.13 -25.44 -4.56
CA VAL A 133 10.22 -26.21 -5.42
C VAL A 133 9.64 -25.33 -6.54
N ARG A 134 9.71 -25.81 -7.78
CA ARG A 134 8.95 -25.20 -8.90
C ARG A 134 7.48 -25.57 -8.73
N ILE A 135 6.58 -24.62 -8.99
CA ILE A 135 5.13 -24.85 -8.99
C ILE A 135 4.59 -24.60 -10.40
N GLY A 136 3.88 -25.57 -10.96
CA GLY A 136 2.97 -25.38 -12.08
C GLY A 136 1.53 -25.21 -11.60
N LYS A 137 0.64 -24.73 -12.47
CA LYS A 137 -0.79 -24.58 -12.20
C LYS A 137 -1.61 -25.13 -13.38
N ILE A 138 -2.71 -25.80 -13.09
CA ILE A 138 -3.68 -26.31 -14.07
C ILE A 138 -5.08 -25.83 -13.66
N LEU A 139 -5.78 -25.13 -14.55
CA LEU A 139 -7.17 -24.73 -14.38
C LEU A 139 -8.10 -25.65 -15.18
N ILE A 140 -8.87 -26.45 -14.46
CA ILE A 140 -9.92 -27.31 -15.01
C ILE A 140 -11.25 -26.87 -14.44
N GLN A 141 -12.21 -26.60 -15.32
CA GLN A 141 -13.60 -26.30 -14.98
C GLN A 141 -14.50 -27.27 -15.74
N ARG A 142 -15.67 -27.58 -15.18
CA ARG A 142 -16.68 -28.37 -15.89
C ARG A 142 -17.39 -27.48 -16.89
N ASP A 143 -17.54 -27.98 -18.10
CA ASP A 143 -18.37 -27.40 -19.15
C ASP A 143 -19.85 -27.50 -18.74
N GLU A 144 -20.59 -26.39 -18.80
CA GLU A 144 -21.90 -26.27 -18.12
C GLU A 144 -23.04 -27.02 -18.85
N GLU A 145 -22.89 -27.24 -20.16
CA GLU A 145 -23.86 -28.02 -20.96
C GLU A 145 -23.55 -29.52 -20.92
N THR A 146 -22.27 -29.90 -20.99
CA THR A 146 -21.86 -31.31 -21.11
C THR A 146 -21.44 -31.97 -19.79
N CYS A 147 -21.31 -31.19 -18.70
CA CYS A 147 -20.78 -31.60 -17.39
C CYS A 147 -19.35 -32.18 -17.39
N MET A 148 -18.68 -32.23 -18.54
CA MET A 148 -17.34 -32.79 -18.70
C MET A 148 -16.26 -31.82 -18.21
N PRO A 149 -15.17 -32.29 -17.59
CA PRO A 149 -14.03 -31.45 -17.30
C PRO A 149 -13.37 -30.97 -18.60
N LYS A 150 -12.95 -29.71 -18.63
CA LYS A 150 -12.28 -29.05 -19.75
C LYS A 150 -11.07 -28.27 -19.23
N LEU A 151 -9.96 -28.35 -19.95
CA LEU A 151 -8.77 -27.56 -19.64
C LEU A 151 -8.97 -26.13 -20.15
N PHE A 152 -8.82 -25.15 -19.26
CA PHE A 152 -8.88 -23.72 -19.61
C PHE A 152 -7.50 -23.06 -19.63
N TYR A 153 -6.56 -23.53 -18.82
CA TYR A 153 -5.21 -22.97 -18.72
C TYR A 153 -4.25 -23.97 -18.06
N ASP A 154 -3.04 -24.13 -18.59
CA ASP A 154 -1.90 -24.72 -17.87
C ASP A 154 -0.63 -23.88 -18.02
N LYS A 155 0.06 -23.59 -16.90
CA LYS A 155 1.44 -23.10 -16.90
C LYS A 155 2.27 -24.06 -16.04
N LEU A 156 3.10 -24.85 -16.71
CA LEU A 156 3.89 -25.93 -16.11
C LEU A 156 5.39 -25.66 -16.32
N PRO A 157 6.28 -26.16 -15.44
CA PRO A 157 7.73 -26.12 -15.68
C PRO A 157 8.11 -26.77 -17.01
N GLU A 158 9.03 -26.14 -17.75
CA GLU A 158 9.47 -26.69 -19.04
C GLU A 158 10.18 -28.04 -18.91
N ASP A 159 10.94 -28.25 -17.83
CA ASP A 159 11.62 -29.51 -17.52
C ASP A 159 10.77 -30.47 -16.66
N ILE A 160 9.43 -30.44 -16.80
CA ILE A 160 8.50 -31.28 -16.01
C ILE A 160 8.59 -32.78 -16.34
N SER A 161 8.90 -33.17 -17.58
CA SER A 161 9.08 -34.58 -17.97
C SER A 161 10.15 -35.30 -17.15
N ASP A 162 11.21 -34.57 -16.76
CA ASP A 162 12.35 -35.04 -15.97
C ASP A 162 12.14 -34.89 -14.45
N ARG A 163 10.93 -34.56 -14.00
CA ARG A 163 10.60 -34.34 -12.59
C ARG A 163 9.64 -35.38 -12.02
N TRP A 164 9.70 -35.49 -10.71
CA TRP A 164 8.61 -36.01 -9.89
C TRP A 164 7.58 -34.89 -9.68
N VAL A 165 6.31 -35.20 -9.94
CA VAL A 165 5.21 -34.22 -9.88
C VAL A 165 4.30 -34.51 -8.69
N LEU A 166 4.26 -33.59 -7.73
CA LEU A 166 3.27 -33.59 -6.65
C LEU A 166 2.05 -32.82 -7.13
N LEU A 167 1.03 -33.53 -7.63
CA LEU A 167 -0.24 -32.98 -8.08
C LEU A 167 -1.14 -32.72 -6.87
N LEU A 168 -1.52 -31.46 -6.62
CA LEU A 168 -2.17 -31.01 -5.39
C LEU A 168 -3.66 -30.71 -5.64
N ASP A 169 -4.55 -31.38 -4.92
CA ASP A 169 -5.98 -31.04 -4.83
C ASP A 169 -6.59 -31.54 -3.50
N PRO A 170 -7.06 -30.66 -2.59
CA PRO A 170 -7.54 -31.08 -1.28
C PRO A 170 -8.86 -31.87 -1.33
N MET A 171 -9.64 -31.82 -2.43
CA MET A 171 -10.95 -32.46 -2.52
C MET A 171 -11.04 -33.45 -3.68
N PHE A 172 -11.13 -34.74 -3.37
CA PHE A 172 -11.14 -35.81 -4.36
C PHE A 172 -12.45 -36.59 -4.33
N ALA A 173 -13.49 -35.97 -4.91
CA ALA A 173 -14.82 -36.56 -5.09
C ALA A 173 -14.85 -37.51 -6.30
N THR A 174 -15.58 -37.21 -7.39
CA THR A 174 -15.71 -38.09 -8.57
C THR A 174 -14.41 -38.34 -9.37
N GLY A 175 -13.26 -37.81 -8.93
CA GLY A 175 -11.96 -37.95 -9.58
C GLY A 175 -11.80 -37.30 -10.97
N GLY A 176 -12.82 -36.64 -11.52
CA GLY A 176 -12.81 -36.12 -12.90
C GLY A 176 -11.74 -35.06 -13.16
N SER A 177 -11.60 -34.06 -12.27
CA SER A 177 -10.60 -32.99 -12.40
C SER A 177 -9.17 -33.53 -12.29
N ALA A 178 -8.89 -34.37 -11.27
CA ALA A 178 -7.61 -35.04 -11.11
C ALA A 178 -7.28 -35.94 -12.32
N THR A 179 -8.27 -36.64 -12.88
CA THR A 179 -8.11 -37.46 -14.09
C THR A 179 -7.63 -36.63 -15.28
N MET A 180 -8.30 -35.50 -15.55
CA MET A 180 -7.87 -34.60 -16.63
C MET A 180 -6.50 -33.99 -16.36
N ALA A 181 -6.18 -33.61 -15.12
CA ALA A 181 -4.85 -33.08 -14.78
C ALA A 181 -3.74 -34.11 -15.03
N VAL A 182 -3.97 -35.39 -14.71
CA VAL A 182 -3.01 -36.48 -15.02
C VAL A 182 -2.90 -36.73 -16.52
N ASP A 183 -4.00 -36.71 -17.27
CA ASP A 183 -3.96 -36.86 -18.74
C ASP A 183 -3.18 -35.69 -19.40
N VAL A 184 -3.29 -34.46 -18.87
CA VAL A 184 -2.49 -33.29 -19.29
C VAL A 184 -1.01 -33.44 -18.91
N LEU A 185 -0.68 -33.90 -17.70
CA LEU A 185 0.71 -34.17 -17.33
C LEU A 185 1.34 -35.25 -18.23
N LYS A 186 0.59 -36.30 -18.56
CA LYS A 186 1.04 -37.36 -19.47
C LYS A 186 1.20 -36.87 -20.92
N SER A 187 0.34 -35.95 -21.42
CA SER A 187 0.53 -35.34 -22.74
C SER A 187 1.73 -34.40 -22.80
N ARG A 188 2.10 -33.78 -21.67
CA ARG A 188 3.35 -33.02 -21.47
C ARG A 188 4.59 -33.91 -21.22
N GLY A 189 4.47 -35.23 -21.41
CA GLY A 189 5.60 -36.18 -21.34
C GLY A 189 6.01 -36.63 -19.93
N VAL A 190 5.19 -36.38 -18.89
CA VAL A 190 5.47 -36.85 -17.53
C VAL A 190 5.15 -38.36 -17.42
N PRO A 191 6.10 -39.22 -16.98
CA PRO A 191 5.84 -40.62 -16.70
C PRO A 191 4.81 -40.80 -15.57
N GLU A 192 3.85 -41.72 -15.75
CA GLU A 192 2.76 -41.95 -14.78
C GLU A 192 3.27 -42.36 -13.39
N ASP A 193 4.35 -43.14 -13.34
CA ASP A 193 5.05 -43.57 -12.12
C ASP A 193 5.80 -42.43 -11.38
N ARG A 194 6.00 -41.28 -12.03
CA ARG A 194 6.58 -40.06 -11.43
C ARG A 194 5.55 -39.09 -10.85
N ILE A 195 4.24 -39.40 -10.97
CA ILE A 195 3.17 -38.56 -10.44
C ILE A 195 2.75 -39.07 -9.05
N LEU A 196 2.70 -38.16 -8.09
CA LEU A 196 2.14 -38.35 -6.77
C LEU A 196 0.93 -37.41 -6.64
N PHE A 197 -0.27 -37.95 -6.51
CA PHE A 197 -1.47 -37.17 -6.25
C PHE A 197 -1.67 -36.99 -4.75
N VAL A 198 -1.59 -35.75 -4.28
CA VAL A 198 -1.57 -35.36 -2.87
C VAL A 198 -2.90 -34.68 -2.53
N ASN A 199 -3.64 -35.27 -1.60
CA ASN A 199 -5.05 -34.95 -1.35
C ASN A 199 -5.39 -34.90 0.15
N LEU A 200 -6.34 -34.03 0.54
CA LEU A 200 -6.76 -33.92 1.94
C LEU A 200 -7.90 -34.90 2.26
N ILE A 201 -9.00 -34.86 1.50
CA ILE A 201 -10.12 -35.80 1.66
C ILE A 201 -10.52 -36.41 0.32
N ALA A 202 -10.72 -37.72 0.32
CA ALA A 202 -11.06 -38.55 -0.82
C ALA A 202 -12.39 -39.31 -0.63
N SER A 203 -13.07 -39.62 -1.74
CA SER A 203 -14.17 -40.59 -1.76
C SER A 203 -13.69 -41.98 -2.22
N PRO A 204 -14.29 -43.07 -1.71
CA PRO A 204 -13.94 -44.42 -2.13
C PRO A 204 -14.28 -44.67 -3.61
N GLU A 205 -15.30 -44.02 -4.16
CA GLU A 205 -15.68 -44.06 -5.58
C GLU A 205 -14.62 -43.39 -6.46
N GLY A 206 -14.16 -42.19 -6.09
CA GLY A 206 -13.09 -41.47 -6.77
C GLY A 206 -11.79 -42.26 -6.83
N ILE A 207 -11.38 -42.83 -5.69
CA ILE A 207 -10.22 -43.74 -5.61
C ILE A 207 -10.44 -44.96 -6.51
N ASN A 208 -11.62 -45.60 -6.44
CA ASN A 208 -11.92 -46.80 -7.22
C ASN A 208 -11.81 -46.61 -8.74
N VAL A 209 -12.15 -45.43 -9.25
CA VAL A 209 -12.04 -45.11 -10.68
C VAL A 209 -10.59 -44.75 -11.04
N PHE A 210 -9.98 -43.86 -10.26
CA PHE A 210 -8.68 -43.27 -10.58
C PHE A 210 -7.51 -44.26 -10.40
N ALA A 211 -7.49 -45.04 -9.32
CA ALA A 211 -6.45 -46.05 -9.09
C ALA A 211 -6.49 -47.19 -10.11
N LYS A 212 -7.66 -47.47 -10.71
CA LYS A 212 -7.80 -48.40 -11.84
C LYS A 212 -7.35 -47.79 -13.18
N LYS A 213 -7.56 -46.48 -13.39
CA LYS A 213 -7.11 -45.79 -14.62
C LYS A 213 -5.60 -45.54 -14.63
N PHE A 214 -4.99 -45.21 -13.49
CA PHE A 214 -3.57 -44.87 -13.37
C PHE A 214 -2.88 -45.76 -12.31
N PRO A 215 -2.69 -47.06 -12.58
CA PRO A 215 -2.18 -48.01 -11.58
C PRO A 215 -0.69 -47.80 -11.22
N LYS A 216 0.06 -46.98 -11.96
CA LYS A 216 1.46 -46.65 -11.63
C LYS A 216 1.61 -45.38 -10.79
N LEU A 217 0.65 -44.46 -10.91
CA LEU A 217 0.58 -43.22 -10.15
C LEU A 217 0.28 -43.52 -8.69
N ARG A 218 0.88 -42.78 -7.75
CA ARG A 218 0.62 -42.95 -6.32
C ARG A 218 -0.35 -41.89 -5.80
N VAL A 219 -1.31 -42.30 -4.97
CA VAL A 219 -2.23 -41.40 -4.26
C VAL A 219 -1.84 -41.35 -2.79
N VAL A 220 -1.78 -40.15 -2.22
CA VAL A 220 -1.54 -39.91 -0.79
C VAL A 220 -2.70 -39.07 -0.27
N THR A 221 -3.47 -39.60 0.68
CA THR A 221 -4.65 -38.91 1.23
C THR A 221 -4.67 -38.90 2.76
N ALA A 222 -5.14 -37.81 3.36
CA ALA A 222 -5.26 -37.71 4.82
C ALA A 222 -6.51 -38.42 5.37
N PHE A 223 -7.59 -38.51 4.58
CA PHE A 223 -8.81 -39.22 4.97
C PHE A 223 -9.64 -39.73 3.78
N ILE A 224 -10.20 -40.94 3.91
CA ILE A 224 -11.18 -41.49 2.95
C ILE A 224 -12.57 -41.49 3.59
N ASP A 225 -13.52 -40.79 2.98
CA ASP A 225 -14.89 -40.66 3.48
C ASP A 225 -15.76 -41.91 3.22
N GLN A 226 -17.01 -41.92 3.69
CA GLN A 226 -17.89 -43.09 3.53
C GLN A 226 -18.42 -43.26 2.08
N GLY A 227 -18.49 -42.17 1.32
CA GLY A 227 -18.98 -42.17 -0.07
C GLY A 227 -19.20 -40.75 -0.61
N LEU A 228 -19.97 -40.67 -1.70
CA LEU A 228 -20.53 -39.42 -2.25
C LEU A 228 -22.04 -39.30 -1.99
N ASP A 229 -22.54 -38.06 -1.90
CA ASP A 229 -23.96 -37.75 -1.82
C ASP A 229 -24.64 -37.69 -3.21
N GLU A 230 -25.95 -37.45 -3.24
CA GLU A 230 -26.74 -37.32 -4.48
C GLU A 230 -26.29 -36.17 -5.40
N LYS A 231 -25.52 -35.20 -4.87
CA LYS A 231 -24.93 -34.07 -5.61
C LYS A 231 -23.48 -34.32 -6.02
N ASN A 232 -22.93 -35.52 -5.77
CA ASN A 232 -21.52 -35.89 -5.96
C ASN A 232 -20.53 -35.12 -5.07
N LEU A 233 -20.98 -34.63 -3.91
CA LEU A 233 -20.16 -34.05 -2.84
C LEU A 233 -19.71 -35.15 -1.86
N LEU A 234 -18.65 -34.88 -1.08
CA LEU A 234 -18.20 -35.79 -0.02
C LEU A 234 -19.20 -35.78 1.14
N VAL A 235 -19.69 -36.96 1.56
CA VAL A 235 -20.82 -37.13 2.49
C VAL A 235 -20.65 -36.39 3.82
N VAL A 236 -19.43 -36.33 4.36
CA VAL A 236 -19.11 -35.48 5.51
C VAL A 236 -18.40 -34.22 5.01
N ILE A 237 -19.13 -33.12 4.90
CA ILE A 237 -18.66 -31.90 4.24
C ILE A 237 -17.47 -31.27 4.99
N LEU A 238 -16.37 -31.07 4.26
CA LEU A 238 -15.31 -30.11 4.59
C LEU A 238 -15.86 -28.73 4.21
N VAL A 239 -15.97 -27.78 5.15
CA VAL A 239 -16.87 -26.59 5.04
C VAL A 239 -16.82 -25.91 3.68
N VAL A 240 -17.81 -26.23 2.84
CA VAL A 240 -18.17 -25.41 1.68
C VAL A 240 -18.89 -24.20 2.24
N VAL A 241 -18.33 -23.00 2.02
CA VAL A 241 -19.04 -21.74 2.29
C VAL A 241 -20.16 -21.61 1.27
N ASP A 242 -21.30 -22.21 1.59
CA ASP A 242 -22.48 -22.21 0.75
C ASP A 242 -23.15 -20.84 0.80
N ASN A 243 -23.09 -20.11 -0.31
CA ASN A 243 -23.71 -18.79 -0.46
C ASN A 243 -25.24 -18.87 -0.65
N SER A 244 -25.89 -20.01 -0.42
CA SER A 244 -27.33 -20.22 -0.61
C SER A 244 -28.17 -20.31 0.69
N LEU A 245 -27.78 -19.59 1.76
CA LEU A 245 -28.71 -19.30 2.86
C LEU A 245 -29.73 -18.22 2.45
N PRO A 246 -31.04 -18.42 2.67
CA PRO A 246 -32.06 -17.42 2.32
C PRO A 246 -31.94 -16.17 3.22
N PRO A 247 -32.32 -14.97 2.73
CA PRO A 247 -31.99 -13.67 3.35
C PRO A 247 -32.67 -13.36 4.70
N VAL A 248 -33.37 -14.31 5.30
CA VAL A 248 -34.13 -14.14 6.56
C VAL A 248 -33.22 -14.22 7.79
N SER A 249 -32.23 -15.12 7.79
CA SER A 249 -31.39 -15.40 8.98
C SER A 249 -30.39 -14.28 9.31
N ILE A 250 -29.97 -13.49 8.31
CA ILE A 250 -29.03 -12.38 8.52
C ILE A 250 -29.68 -11.28 9.38
N VAL A 251 -30.98 -11.03 9.20
CA VAL A 251 -31.73 -10.03 10.00
C VAL A 251 -31.72 -10.41 11.49
N ALA A 252 -31.89 -11.69 11.82
CA ALA A 252 -31.84 -12.18 13.20
C ALA A 252 -30.44 -12.01 13.82
N ALA A 253 -29.37 -12.32 13.06
CA ALA A 253 -28.00 -12.12 13.52
C ALA A 253 -27.66 -10.63 13.71
N SER A 254 -28.09 -9.75 12.80
CA SER A 254 -27.92 -8.30 12.94
C SER A 254 -28.67 -7.76 14.16
N ILE A 255 -29.90 -8.20 14.43
CA ILE A 255 -30.65 -7.82 15.63
C ILE A 255 -29.91 -8.29 16.89
N LEU A 256 -29.38 -9.51 16.92
CA LEU A 256 -28.65 -10.03 18.08
C LEU A 256 -27.35 -9.25 18.36
N VAL A 257 -26.58 -8.91 17.32
CA VAL A 257 -25.37 -8.09 17.45
C VAL A 257 -25.69 -6.66 17.89
N ILE A 258 -26.76 -6.07 17.35
CA ILE A 258 -27.26 -4.76 17.78
C ILE A 258 -27.71 -4.81 19.24
N GLN A 259 -28.40 -5.87 19.67
CA GLN A 259 -28.81 -6.06 21.07
C GLN A 259 -27.61 -6.19 22.00
N VAL A 260 -26.60 -7.00 21.66
CA VAL A 260 -25.35 -7.13 22.44
C VAL A 260 -24.58 -5.81 22.52
N ILE A 261 -24.57 -5.01 21.45
CA ILE A 261 -23.96 -3.67 21.46
C ILE A 261 -24.76 -2.69 22.33
N ILE A 262 -26.10 -2.74 22.27
CA ILE A 262 -26.99 -1.94 23.13
C ILE A 262 -26.80 -2.32 24.60
N ASP A 263 -26.76 -3.61 24.93
CA ASP A 263 -26.61 -4.10 26.30
C ASP A 263 -25.20 -3.79 26.84
N ALA A 264 -24.17 -3.83 26.01
CA ALA A 264 -22.82 -3.38 26.37
C ALA A 264 -22.76 -1.84 26.61
N LEU A 265 -23.41 -1.04 25.77
CA LEU A 265 -23.47 0.42 25.93
C LEU A 265 -24.31 0.84 27.15
N LEU A 266 -25.41 0.14 27.44
CA LEU A 266 -26.23 0.35 28.63
C LEU A 266 -25.49 -0.13 29.90
N GLY A 267 -24.78 -1.25 29.84
CA GLY A 267 -23.94 -1.75 30.93
C GLY A 267 -22.81 -0.78 31.31
N LEU A 268 -22.16 -0.17 30.32
CA LEU A 268 -21.15 0.88 30.54
C LEU A 268 -21.73 2.21 31.04
N ALA A 269 -23.03 2.45 30.89
CA ALA A 269 -23.72 3.67 31.32
C ALA A 269 -24.38 3.57 32.71
N GLY A 270 -24.33 2.40 33.36
CA GLY A 270 -25.13 2.02 34.53
C GLY A 270 -24.94 2.80 35.84
N SER A 271 -24.09 3.83 35.87
CA SER A 271 -23.88 4.71 37.04
C SER A 271 -24.30 6.18 36.83
N ALA A 272 -24.60 6.58 35.58
CA ALA A 272 -24.88 7.98 35.22
C ALA A 272 -26.32 8.25 34.77
N TRP A 273 -26.99 7.27 34.15
CA TRP A 273 -28.26 7.51 33.43
C TRP A 273 -29.52 7.72 34.30
N ASP A 274 -29.55 7.19 35.53
CA ASP A 274 -30.78 7.17 36.33
C ASP A 274 -31.08 8.41 37.17
N ARG A 275 -30.31 9.50 37.02
CA ARG A 275 -30.52 10.76 37.77
C ARG A 275 -31.17 11.91 36.98
N VAL A 276 -31.38 11.79 35.66
CA VAL A 276 -31.67 12.98 34.81
C VAL A 276 -32.92 12.88 33.91
N VAL A 277 -33.35 11.70 33.46
CA VAL A 277 -34.38 11.59 32.38
C VAL A 277 -35.70 10.93 32.85
N PRO A 278 -36.85 11.65 32.87
CA PRO A 278 -38.16 11.11 33.24
C PRO A 278 -38.69 10.00 32.32
N ARG A 279 -39.48 9.07 32.89
CA ARG A 279 -40.02 7.87 32.21
C ARG A 279 -40.75 8.14 30.90
N ALA A 280 -41.50 9.23 30.78
CA ALA A 280 -42.28 9.53 29.57
C ALA A 280 -41.40 9.73 28.32
N VAL A 281 -40.23 10.36 28.47
CA VAL A 281 -39.29 10.62 27.36
C VAL A 281 -38.66 9.31 26.86
N ARG A 282 -38.39 8.37 27.78
CA ARG A 282 -37.80 7.05 27.45
C ARG A 282 -38.71 6.22 26.52
N VAL A 283 -40.04 6.36 26.61
CA VAL A 283 -41.00 5.63 25.76
C VAL A 283 -41.07 6.20 24.34
N GLY A 284 -41.10 7.53 24.19
CA GLY A 284 -41.20 8.18 22.87
C GLY A 284 -40.01 7.87 21.95
N PHE A 285 -38.81 7.77 22.52
CA PHE A 285 -37.58 7.50 21.77
C PHE A 285 -37.54 6.08 21.17
N LEU A 286 -38.06 5.08 21.89
CA LEU A 286 -38.16 3.70 21.42
C LEU A 286 -39.11 3.56 20.22
N VAL A 287 -40.25 4.25 20.26
CA VAL A 287 -41.28 4.20 19.21
C VAL A 287 -40.78 4.83 17.90
N LEU A 288 -39.98 5.90 17.98
CA LEU A 288 -39.36 6.52 16.80
C LEU A 288 -38.34 5.59 16.12
N LEU A 289 -37.47 4.92 16.90
CA LEU A 289 -36.51 3.96 16.35
C LEU A 289 -37.18 2.77 15.66
N GLY A 290 -38.23 2.18 16.27
CA GLY A 290 -38.96 1.07 15.67
C GLY A 290 -39.64 1.41 14.33
N ASN A 291 -40.24 2.60 14.22
CA ASN A 291 -40.87 3.05 12.97
C ASN A 291 -39.86 3.45 11.88
N GLY A 292 -38.65 3.87 12.25
CA GLY A 292 -37.59 4.20 11.30
C GLY A 292 -37.10 2.97 10.52
N VAL A 293 -36.85 1.86 11.23
CA VAL A 293 -36.33 0.62 10.63
C VAL A 293 -37.31 0.00 9.62
N ALA A 294 -38.61 0.00 9.94
CA ALA A 294 -39.64 -0.60 9.09
C ALA A 294 -39.71 0.01 7.67
N ARG A 295 -39.45 1.32 7.52
CA ARG A 295 -39.54 2.01 6.22
C ARG A 295 -38.35 1.82 5.28
N VAL A 296 -37.25 1.23 5.76
CA VAL A 296 -36.06 0.97 4.92
C VAL A 296 -36.19 -0.36 4.15
N ALA A 297 -37.06 -1.27 4.59
CA ALA A 297 -37.20 -2.61 4.02
C ALA A 297 -37.85 -2.65 2.62
N ASP A 298 -38.75 -1.72 2.30
CA ASP A 298 -39.51 -1.73 1.04
C ASP A 298 -38.74 -1.14 -0.17
N ALA A 299 -37.59 -0.51 0.05
CA ALA A 299 -36.83 0.22 -0.98
C ALA A 299 -35.78 -0.67 -1.67
N GLY A 300 -36.23 -1.70 -2.40
CA GLY A 300 -35.35 -2.66 -3.07
C GLY A 300 -34.48 -2.05 -4.19
N LEU A 301 -33.16 -2.16 -4.07
CA LEU A 301 -32.19 -1.83 -5.12
C LEU A 301 -31.03 -2.83 -5.10
N LEU A 302 -30.82 -3.56 -6.21
CA LEU A 302 -29.68 -4.47 -6.37
C LEU A 302 -28.39 -3.68 -6.60
N VAL A 303 -27.35 -3.94 -5.81
CA VAL A 303 -25.95 -3.60 -6.12
C VAL A 303 -25.05 -4.75 -5.71
N ASP A 304 -24.24 -5.23 -6.65
CA ASP A 304 -23.28 -6.33 -6.47
C ASP A 304 -22.03 -5.89 -5.66
N LEU A 305 -21.44 -6.81 -4.88
CA LEU A 305 -20.35 -6.54 -3.94
C LEU A 305 -19.24 -7.61 -3.97
N GLY A 306 -18.28 -7.39 -4.87
CA GLY A 306 -16.87 -7.45 -4.50
C GLY A 306 -16.08 -8.71 -4.89
N ARG A 307 -15.00 -8.49 -5.63
CA ARG A 307 -13.79 -9.34 -5.62
C ARG A 307 -12.52 -8.49 -5.61
N HIS A 308 -11.88 -8.38 -4.45
CA HIS A 308 -10.44 -8.09 -4.38
C HIS A 308 -9.68 -9.41 -4.32
N GLY A 309 -8.94 -9.73 -5.39
CA GLY A 309 -7.95 -10.81 -5.42
C GLY A 309 -6.56 -10.21 -5.59
N LEU A 310 -5.58 -10.70 -4.82
CA LEU A 310 -4.20 -10.20 -4.89
C LEU A 310 -3.50 -10.79 -6.13
N LEU A 311 -3.32 -9.99 -7.18
CA LEU A 311 -2.74 -10.46 -8.45
C LEU A 311 -1.20 -10.47 -8.39
N MET A 312 -0.62 -11.64 -8.11
CA MET A 312 0.82 -11.88 -8.22
C MET A 312 1.19 -12.22 -9.67
N ILE A 313 1.62 -11.22 -10.45
CA ILE A 313 2.19 -11.44 -11.79
C ILE A 313 3.64 -11.91 -11.64
N ALA A 314 3.95 -13.07 -12.22
CA ALA A 314 5.31 -13.57 -12.40
C ALA A 314 5.58 -13.76 -13.90
N GLU A 315 6.17 -12.73 -14.50
CA GLU A 315 6.64 -12.74 -15.88
C GLU A 315 8.12 -13.17 -15.94
N GLU A 316 8.50 -13.81 -17.04
CA GLU A 316 9.65 -14.71 -17.11
C GLU A 316 10.37 -14.45 -18.43
N THR A 317 11.25 -13.44 -18.46
CA THR A 317 12.03 -13.07 -19.64
C THR A 317 13.11 -14.10 -19.92
N ARG A 318 13.01 -14.78 -21.07
CA ARG A 318 13.92 -15.86 -21.47
C ARG A 318 14.92 -15.37 -22.54
N GLU A 319 16.06 -16.06 -22.57
CA GLU A 319 17.14 -16.03 -23.58
C GLU A 319 18.31 -15.06 -23.31
N GLY A 320 19.52 -15.47 -23.72
CA GLY A 320 20.79 -14.75 -23.51
C GLY A 320 21.92 -15.58 -22.89
N GLY A 321 21.60 -16.60 -22.09
CA GLY A 321 22.55 -17.59 -21.56
C GLY A 321 23.29 -17.19 -20.27
N ARG A 322 23.67 -18.21 -19.47
CA ARG A 322 24.34 -18.13 -18.15
C ARG A 322 23.55 -17.37 -17.06
N GLU A 323 22.38 -17.90 -16.69
CA GLU A 323 21.64 -17.42 -15.51
C GLU A 323 22.30 -17.84 -14.19
N GLY A 324 22.64 -16.86 -13.35
CA GLY A 324 23.02 -17.04 -11.95
C GLY A 324 22.05 -16.30 -11.03
N LEU A 325 21.18 -17.02 -10.31
CA LEU A 325 20.12 -16.42 -9.50
C LEU A 325 20.66 -15.80 -8.19
N VAL A 326 21.10 -14.53 -8.24
CA VAL A 326 21.51 -13.76 -7.07
C VAL A 326 20.29 -13.23 -6.31
N LEU A 327 19.70 -14.08 -5.47
CA LEU A 327 18.59 -13.68 -4.59
C LEU A 327 19.14 -13.02 -3.31
N LEU A 328 19.04 -11.69 -3.23
CA LEU A 328 19.53 -10.87 -2.13
C LEU A 328 18.65 -11.02 -0.87
N LEU A 329 18.86 -12.11 -0.13
CA LEU A 329 18.16 -12.38 1.14
C LEU A 329 18.48 -11.31 2.19
N GLY A 330 17.46 -10.53 2.56
CA GLY A 330 17.51 -9.52 3.61
C GLY A 330 17.97 -10.09 4.95
N ARG A 331 18.78 -9.32 5.70
CA ARG A 331 19.54 -9.80 6.87
C ARG A 331 18.70 -10.23 8.08
N GLY A 332 17.40 -9.90 8.13
CA GLY A 332 16.51 -10.14 9.29
C GLY A 332 16.41 -11.61 9.70
N LEU A 333 16.19 -12.53 8.76
CA LEU A 333 15.88 -13.94 9.09
C LEU A 333 17.05 -14.71 9.76
N ARG A 334 18.29 -14.18 9.69
CA ARG A 334 19.43 -14.76 10.44
C ARG A 334 19.48 -14.32 11.92
N ARG A 335 18.86 -13.18 12.30
CA ARG A 335 18.78 -12.75 13.71
C ARG A 335 17.74 -13.57 14.49
N LEU A 336 16.61 -13.92 13.87
CA LEU A 336 15.57 -14.75 14.50
C LEU A 336 16.09 -16.14 14.95
N LEU A 337 16.93 -16.80 14.15
CA LEU A 337 17.56 -18.07 14.54
C LEU A 337 18.62 -17.92 15.66
N SER A 338 19.15 -16.72 15.89
CA SER A 338 20.19 -16.47 16.90
C SER A 338 19.59 -16.19 18.30
N LEU A 339 18.43 -15.55 18.36
CA LEU A 339 17.73 -15.26 19.62
C LEU A 339 17.06 -16.49 20.25
N ALA A 340 16.58 -17.44 19.43
CA ALA A 340 16.06 -18.72 19.92
C ALA A 340 17.10 -19.59 20.64
N LEU A 341 18.40 -19.36 20.40
CA LEU A 341 19.52 -20.17 20.90
C LEU A 341 20.26 -19.58 22.12
N LYS A 342 19.75 -18.50 22.73
CA LYS A 342 20.34 -17.91 23.95
C LYS A 342 19.46 -18.00 25.21
N GLY A 343 18.35 -18.76 25.14
CA GLY A 343 17.48 -19.03 26.29
C GLY A 343 17.97 -20.13 27.25
N GLN A 344 18.89 -21.00 26.81
CA GLN A 344 19.43 -22.11 27.62
C GLN A 344 20.91 -22.39 27.28
N ALA A 345 21.84 -21.76 28.02
CA ALA A 345 23.26 -22.15 28.06
C ALA A 345 24.01 -21.47 29.22
N LEU A 346 23.77 -21.92 30.45
CA LEU A 346 24.70 -21.71 31.57
C LEU A 346 25.43 -23.04 31.83
N ILE A 347 26.69 -22.95 32.30
CA ILE A 347 27.66 -24.05 32.56
C ILE A 347 28.65 -24.36 31.41
N SER A 348 29.95 -24.34 31.77
CA SER A 348 31.16 -24.86 31.09
C SER A 348 31.58 -24.40 29.66
N GLY A 349 32.52 -23.44 29.59
CA GLY A 349 33.94 -23.76 29.35
C GLY A 349 34.57 -23.72 27.93
N ARG A 350 35.39 -22.68 27.65
CA ARG A 350 36.61 -22.59 26.77
C ARG A 350 36.60 -23.43 25.45
N GLY A 351 36.54 -22.88 24.23
CA GLY A 351 37.45 -21.90 23.57
C GLY A 351 38.24 -22.60 22.43
N GLY A 352 38.70 -21.99 21.32
CA GLY A 352 38.53 -20.63 20.77
C GLY A 352 39.29 -20.41 19.42
N LEU A 353 39.09 -19.24 18.80
CA LEU A 353 39.90 -18.55 17.75
C LEU A 353 40.22 -19.17 16.34
N CYS A 354 39.88 -18.34 15.33
CA CYS A 354 40.66 -18.02 14.10
C CYS A 354 40.56 -18.86 12.79
N PRO A 355 40.90 -18.27 11.60
CA PRO A 355 40.24 -18.58 10.32
C PRO A 355 41.17 -18.98 9.14
N VAL A 356 40.58 -19.25 7.96
CA VAL A 356 41.30 -19.49 6.68
C VAL A 356 40.64 -18.74 5.50
N HIS A 357 41.40 -18.52 4.42
CA HIS A 357 41.15 -17.65 3.26
C HIS A 357 41.04 -18.46 1.93
N ALA A 358 40.76 -17.78 0.80
CA ALA A 358 41.14 -18.16 -0.59
C ALA A 358 40.42 -19.38 -1.25
N VAL A 359 40.39 -19.59 -2.59
CA VAL A 359 40.78 -18.75 -3.77
C VAL A 359 39.98 -19.16 -5.05
N LEU A 360 40.14 -18.41 -6.15
CA LEU A 360 39.50 -18.57 -7.48
C LEU A 360 40.20 -19.61 -8.41
N TYR A 361 39.48 -20.15 -9.43
CA TYR A 361 39.68 -19.95 -10.90
C TYR A 361 38.88 -20.98 -11.77
N PRO A 362 38.58 -20.73 -13.06
CA PRO A 362 37.72 -21.58 -13.92
C PRO A 362 38.46 -22.22 -15.14
N GLN A 363 37.72 -22.93 -16.02
CA GLN A 363 38.17 -23.40 -17.35
C GLN A 363 37.08 -23.22 -18.43
N GLU A 364 37.46 -23.27 -19.71
CA GLU A 364 36.60 -22.98 -20.88
C GLU A 364 36.78 -23.97 -22.07
N MET A 365 35.91 -23.81 -23.09
CA MET A 365 35.99 -24.32 -24.48
C MET A 365 35.70 -25.83 -24.74
N PRO A 366 35.39 -26.25 -26.00
CA PRO A 366 35.22 -25.49 -27.26
C PRO A 366 33.87 -25.72 -28.02
N ASP A 367 33.81 -25.13 -29.21
CA ASP A 367 32.75 -25.00 -30.23
C ASP A 367 32.28 -26.31 -30.94
N ALA A 368 31.07 -26.29 -31.54
CA ALA A 368 30.65 -27.24 -32.60
C ALA A 368 29.55 -26.62 -33.51
N ARG A 369 29.48 -27.00 -34.80
CA ARG A 369 28.66 -26.33 -35.84
C ARG A 369 27.74 -27.30 -36.62
N VAL A 370 26.52 -26.84 -36.96
CA VAL A 370 25.81 -26.94 -38.28
C VAL A 370 25.52 -28.39 -38.81
N PRO A 371 24.26 -28.75 -39.20
CA PRO A 371 23.65 -28.24 -40.43
C PRO A 371 22.12 -28.04 -40.50
N GLU A 372 21.71 -27.44 -41.62
CA GLU A 372 20.37 -27.00 -42.05
C GLU A 372 19.74 -27.98 -43.07
N ALA A 373 18.41 -28.24 -43.04
CA ALA A 373 17.74 -29.13 -44.03
C ALA A 373 16.20 -28.95 -44.24
N SER A 374 15.82 -27.95 -45.02
CA SER A 374 14.72 -27.93 -46.03
C SER A 374 13.56 -28.97 -46.04
N ARG A 375 12.30 -28.49 -45.96
CA ARG A 375 11.10 -28.80 -46.82
C ARG A 375 9.88 -28.00 -46.28
N ARG A 376 9.13 -27.12 -46.96
CA ARG A 376 8.52 -26.96 -48.32
C ARG A 376 7.11 -27.58 -48.50
N PHE A 377 6.16 -26.68 -48.82
CA PHE A 377 4.77 -26.88 -49.28
C PHE A 377 3.77 -27.47 -48.25
N ALA A 378 2.46 -27.21 -48.35
CA ALA A 378 1.69 -26.61 -49.45
C ALA A 378 0.68 -25.51 -49.02
N VAL A 379 0.22 -24.73 -50.00
CA VAL A 379 -0.91 -23.79 -49.89
C VAL A 379 -2.21 -24.52 -50.26
N TRP A 380 -3.29 -24.25 -49.54
CA TRP A 380 -4.64 -24.37 -50.09
C TRP A 380 -5.52 -23.25 -49.53
N GLY A 381 -6.16 -22.50 -50.42
CA GLY A 381 -7.23 -21.56 -50.09
C GLY A 381 -8.49 -21.99 -50.85
N TYR A 382 -9.65 -21.54 -50.38
CA TYR A 382 -10.90 -21.70 -51.11
C TYR A 382 -11.73 -20.42 -50.92
N THR A 383 -12.27 -19.92 -52.02
CA THR A 383 -13.21 -18.79 -52.05
C THR A 383 -14.55 -19.24 -52.62
N ASP A 384 -15.56 -18.39 -52.43
CA ASP A 384 -16.79 -18.27 -53.22
C ASP A 384 -17.75 -19.48 -53.32
N THR A 385 -18.93 -19.30 -52.73
CA THR A 385 -20.17 -19.36 -53.52
C THR A 385 -21.00 -18.09 -53.27
N GLU A 386 -21.71 -17.61 -54.28
CA GLU A 386 -22.34 -16.28 -54.31
C GLU A 386 -23.79 -16.34 -54.86
N GLN A 387 -24.59 -15.31 -54.58
CA GLN A 387 -25.91 -14.97 -55.19
C GLN A 387 -27.10 -15.91 -54.86
N PHE A 388 -28.30 -15.39 -54.53
CA PHE A 388 -29.27 -14.92 -55.53
C PHE A 388 -30.37 -13.96 -54.98
N ARG A 389 -30.47 -12.76 -55.57
CA ARG A 389 -31.65 -11.88 -55.88
C ARG A 389 -32.85 -11.69 -54.91
N GLY A 390 -33.30 -10.43 -54.76
CA GLY A 390 -34.66 -10.01 -54.36
C GLY A 390 -35.66 -9.95 -55.54
N PRO A 391 -36.65 -9.01 -55.65
CA PRO A 391 -36.89 -7.77 -54.86
C PRO A 391 -38.39 -7.36 -54.59
N GLN A 392 -38.63 -6.15 -54.05
CA GLN A 392 -39.91 -5.36 -53.99
C GLN A 392 -41.09 -5.94 -53.14
N GLY A 393 -42.02 -5.17 -52.52
CA GLY A 393 -42.09 -3.72 -52.22
C GLY A 393 -43.50 -3.21 -51.79
N ILE A 394 -43.59 -1.97 -51.24
CA ILE A 394 -44.71 -1.00 -51.37
C ILE A 394 -45.98 -1.06 -50.44
N ILE A 395 -46.32 0.12 -49.85
CA ILE A 395 -47.64 0.66 -49.34
C ILE A 395 -48.20 0.36 -47.91
N GLN A 396 -48.65 1.45 -47.24
CA GLN A 396 -49.57 1.53 -46.07
C GLN A 396 -50.99 1.96 -46.53
N PRO A 397 -52.07 1.82 -45.71
CA PRO A 397 -52.79 3.07 -45.33
C PRO A 397 -53.54 3.07 -43.97
N THR A 398 -54.13 4.24 -43.65
CA THR A 398 -54.84 4.65 -42.42
C THR A 398 -56.19 5.34 -42.74
N ALA A 399 -57.21 5.49 -41.88
CA ALA A 399 -57.62 4.89 -40.58
C ALA A 399 -58.96 5.56 -40.15
N LEU A 400 -59.49 5.24 -38.95
CA LEU A 400 -60.62 5.95 -38.26
C LEU A 400 -62.01 5.84 -38.97
N PRO A 401 -63.12 6.46 -38.48
CA PRO A 401 -63.39 7.29 -37.27
C PRO A 401 -64.47 6.68 -36.31
N THR A 402 -64.84 7.22 -35.13
CA THR A 402 -65.74 8.39 -34.86
C THR A 402 -65.91 8.48 -33.31
N ILE A 403 -65.53 9.50 -32.52
CA ILE A 403 -66.00 10.91 -32.35
C ILE A 403 -67.45 11.00 -31.78
N ILE A 404 -67.72 11.62 -30.60
CA ILE A 404 -68.22 13.00 -30.42
C ILE A 404 -68.23 13.40 -28.91
N LEU A 405 -67.79 14.63 -28.62
CA LEU A 405 -67.98 15.52 -27.45
C LEU A 405 -68.30 14.98 -26.03
N LEU A 406 -67.47 15.40 -25.07
CA LEU A 406 -67.77 16.61 -24.27
C LEU A 406 -66.50 17.44 -24.02
N LEU A 407 -66.64 18.77 -23.93
CA LEU A 407 -65.56 19.78 -23.88
C LEU A 407 -65.53 20.45 -22.48
N LYS A 408 -64.56 21.26 -22.02
CA LYS A 408 -63.62 22.17 -22.72
C LYS A 408 -62.51 22.72 -21.77
N ARG A 409 -61.27 22.87 -22.28
CA ARG A 409 -60.23 23.89 -21.96
C ARG A 409 -59.70 24.16 -20.50
N LYS A 410 -58.36 24.14 -20.41
CA LYS A 410 -57.41 25.12 -19.79
C LYS A 410 -57.69 25.75 -18.40
N THR A 411 -56.79 25.47 -17.44
CA THR A 411 -55.98 26.45 -16.64
C THR A 411 -54.82 25.69 -15.98
N ALA A 412 -53.56 26.14 -16.07
CA ALA A 412 -52.86 27.09 -15.16
C ALA A 412 -52.61 26.53 -13.73
N PRO A 413 -51.38 26.66 -13.18
CA PRO A 413 -51.00 26.02 -11.92
C PRO A 413 -51.68 26.69 -10.72
N ARG A 414 -52.03 25.90 -9.69
CA ARG A 414 -52.51 26.45 -8.43
C ARG A 414 -51.96 25.71 -7.21
N THR A 415 -51.29 26.49 -6.37
CA THR A 415 -50.86 26.18 -5.01
C THR A 415 -51.93 25.48 -4.16
N MET A 416 -51.51 24.53 -3.32
CA MET A 416 -52.14 24.32 -2.02
C MET A 416 -51.19 24.79 -0.93
N ALA A 417 -51.72 25.53 0.05
CA ALA A 417 -50.98 26.04 1.19
C ALA A 417 -51.43 25.34 2.48
N ALA A 418 -50.47 25.03 3.35
CA ALA A 418 -50.72 24.66 4.75
C ALA A 418 -50.82 25.95 5.62
N PRO A 419 -51.43 25.93 6.81
CA PRO A 419 -51.87 27.13 7.50
C PRO A 419 -50.72 27.97 8.10
N ALA A 420 -50.80 29.29 7.87
CA ALA A 420 -49.77 30.28 8.25
C ALA A 420 -49.77 30.66 9.76
N ALA A 421 -50.03 29.71 10.65
CA ALA A 421 -50.04 29.93 12.10
C ALA A 421 -48.73 29.52 12.79
N ASP A 422 -48.04 28.51 12.27
CA ASP A 422 -46.99 27.78 12.99
C ASP A 422 -45.56 28.29 12.68
N GLN A 423 -45.32 28.70 11.41
CA GLN A 423 -44.00 29.20 10.98
C GLN A 423 -43.54 30.44 11.77
N THR A 424 -44.47 31.28 12.24
CA THR A 424 -44.18 32.49 13.02
C THR A 424 -43.67 32.15 14.43
N ALA A 425 -44.08 31.02 15.01
CA ALA A 425 -43.55 30.54 16.30
C ALA A 425 -42.13 29.99 16.12
N VAL A 426 -41.95 29.05 15.18
CA VAL A 426 -40.64 28.44 14.89
C VAL A 426 -39.59 29.50 14.50
N MET A 427 -39.95 30.48 13.67
CA MET A 427 -39.04 31.58 13.31
C MET A 427 -38.66 32.45 14.52
N LYS A 428 -39.57 32.64 15.48
CA LYS A 428 -39.31 33.41 16.70
C LYS A 428 -38.37 32.66 17.64
N ASP A 429 -38.57 31.35 17.80
CA ASP A 429 -37.71 30.52 18.66
C ASP A 429 -36.28 30.40 18.08
N VAL A 430 -36.15 30.31 16.75
CA VAL A 430 -34.84 30.38 16.06
C VAL A 430 -34.18 31.75 16.25
N LEU A 431 -34.95 32.85 16.20
CA LEU A 431 -34.43 34.20 16.47
C LEU A 431 -33.96 34.37 17.92
N GLU A 432 -34.67 33.80 18.89
CA GLU A 432 -34.28 33.86 20.31
C GLU A 432 -33.04 33.00 20.58
N ALA A 433 -32.96 31.79 19.99
CA ALA A 433 -31.77 30.95 20.06
C ALA A 433 -30.53 31.64 19.44
N LEU A 434 -30.71 32.36 18.33
CA LEU A 434 -29.64 33.16 17.72
C LEU A 434 -29.19 34.31 18.63
N LYS A 435 -30.10 35.05 19.28
CA LYS A 435 -29.73 36.08 20.27
C LYS A 435 -28.91 35.49 21.42
N VAL A 436 -29.32 34.33 21.96
CA VAL A 436 -28.61 33.65 23.04
C VAL A 436 -27.20 33.24 22.59
N LEU A 437 -27.04 32.73 21.36
CA LEU A 437 -25.73 32.44 20.78
C LEU A 437 -24.85 33.70 20.64
N THR A 438 -25.40 34.81 20.15
CA THR A 438 -24.67 36.09 20.03
C THR A 438 -24.27 36.67 21.40
N ALA A 439 -25.15 36.54 22.41
CA ALA A 439 -24.85 36.94 23.78
C ALA A 439 -23.72 36.09 24.37
N ASN A 440 -23.79 34.77 24.19
CA ASN A 440 -22.75 33.84 24.63
C ASN A 440 -21.40 34.09 23.92
N GLN A 441 -21.40 34.43 22.63
CA GLN A 441 -20.18 34.82 21.92
C GLN A 441 -19.60 36.15 22.44
N THR A 442 -20.44 37.16 22.69
CA THR A 442 -20.02 38.44 23.28
C THR A 442 -19.41 38.24 24.67
N GLN A 443 -20.02 37.39 25.51
CA GLN A 443 -19.51 37.08 26.83
C GLN A 443 -18.23 36.23 26.78
N LEU A 444 -18.10 35.31 25.82
CA LEU A 444 -16.87 34.55 25.59
C LEU A 444 -15.71 35.46 25.14
N ALA A 445 -15.96 36.43 24.26
CA ALA A 445 -14.98 37.42 23.86
C ALA A 445 -14.50 38.26 25.06
N ALA A 446 -15.43 38.81 25.86
CA ALA A 446 -15.08 39.56 27.07
C ALA A 446 -14.28 38.72 28.08
N ASN A 447 -14.58 37.43 28.23
CA ASN A 447 -13.80 36.51 29.06
C ASN A 447 -12.38 36.27 28.50
N VAL A 448 -12.23 36.15 27.18
CA VAL A 448 -10.92 36.02 26.51
C VAL A 448 -10.09 37.29 26.68
N ASP A 449 -10.69 38.48 26.54
CA ASP A 449 -9.99 39.75 26.75
C ASP A 449 -9.61 39.96 28.23
N ALA A 450 -10.43 39.55 29.18
CA ALA A 450 -10.08 39.54 30.60
C ALA A 450 -8.92 38.57 30.93
N ILE A 451 -8.83 37.44 30.23
CA ILE A 451 -7.70 36.51 30.33
C ILE A 451 -6.44 37.14 29.70
N ASN A 452 -6.53 37.71 28.50
CA ASN A 452 -5.42 38.39 27.83
C ASN A 452 -4.88 39.57 28.67
N GLY A 453 -5.77 40.36 29.30
CA GLY A 453 -5.39 41.42 30.24
C GLY A 453 -4.60 40.88 31.44
N ARG A 454 -5.06 39.78 32.06
CA ARG A 454 -4.32 39.10 33.14
C ARG A 454 -2.97 38.55 32.68
N VAL A 455 -2.89 37.97 31.49
CA VAL A 455 -1.63 37.48 30.89
C VAL A 455 -0.64 38.63 30.66
N ASN A 456 -1.10 39.78 30.16
CA ASN A 456 -0.25 40.96 29.95
C ASN A 456 0.23 41.59 31.26
N ILE A 457 -0.60 41.62 32.31
CA ILE A 457 -0.19 42.04 33.65
C ILE A 457 0.89 41.10 34.21
N LEU A 458 0.72 39.78 34.07
CA LEU A 458 1.71 38.78 34.47
C LEU A 458 3.02 38.87 33.66
N ALA A 459 2.96 39.30 32.40
CA ALA A 459 4.15 39.58 31.60
C ALA A 459 4.89 40.83 32.10
N GLY A 460 4.18 41.95 32.32
CA GLY A 460 4.76 43.20 32.81
C GLY A 460 5.42 43.10 34.19
N ILE A 461 4.82 42.33 35.13
CA ILE A 461 5.43 42.03 36.43
C ILE A 461 6.80 41.35 36.26
N LYS A 462 6.93 40.46 35.26
CA LYS A 462 8.17 39.73 34.96
C LYS A 462 9.28 40.61 34.38
N GLU A 463 8.92 41.66 33.64
CA GLU A 463 9.89 42.64 33.14
C GLU A 463 10.44 43.51 34.29
N VAL A 464 9.62 43.82 35.29
CA VAL A 464 10.05 44.54 36.51
C VAL A 464 11.01 43.70 37.37
N GLU A 465 10.76 42.40 37.54
CA GLU A 465 11.69 41.50 38.25
C GLU A 465 13.05 41.41 37.55
N HIS A 466 13.07 41.34 36.22
CA HIS A 466 14.32 41.27 35.44
C HIS A 466 15.13 42.58 35.44
N ALA A 467 14.51 43.73 35.70
CA ALA A 467 15.22 45.00 35.85
C ALA A 467 15.99 45.13 37.19
N ALA A 468 15.67 44.31 38.20
CA ALA A 468 16.20 44.44 39.56
C ALA A 468 17.63 43.87 39.77
N THR A 469 18.26 43.26 38.76
CA THR A 469 19.52 42.50 38.91
C THR A 469 20.63 42.92 37.94
N ALA A 470 21.01 44.21 37.98
CA ALA A 470 22.22 44.73 37.31
C ALA A 470 23.06 45.63 38.25
N PRO A 471 24.41 45.61 38.18
CA PRO A 471 25.27 46.34 39.11
C PRO A 471 25.39 47.84 38.80
N ARG A 472 25.53 48.66 39.86
CA ARG A 472 25.65 50.13 39.80
C ARG A 472 26.99 50.60 39.18
N SER A 473 26.91 51.63 38.33
CA SER A 473 27.99 52.60 38.07
C SER A 473 27.61 53.98 38.65
N LYS A 474 28.47 55.02 38.49
CA LYS A 474 28.45 56.26 39.28
C LYS A 474 28.03 57.52 38.50
N GLN A 475 27.55 58.53 39.27
CA GLN A 475 27.33 59.94 38.91
C GLN A 475 26.19 60.19 37.89
N GLU A 476 25.41 61.28 37.94
CA GLU A 476 25.46 62.52 38.74
C GLU A 476 24.02 63.07 38.97
N GLY A 477 23.83 64.24 39.63
CA GLY A 477 22.50 64.86 39.81
C GLY A 477 22.47 66.00 40.87
N PRO A 478 21.29 66.48 41.33
CA PRO A 478 19.92 66.20 40.90
C PRO A 478 19.34 67.39 40.07
N PRO A 479 18.49 68.38 40.48
CA PRO A 479 17.62 68.60 41.66
C PRO A 479 16.12 68.95 41.38
N SER A 480 15.21 68.54 42.28
CA SER A 480 13.84 69.11 42.53
C SER A 480 12.76 68.96 41.41
N THR A 481 11.44 68.97 41.68
CA THR A 481 10.62 69.46 42.82
C THR A 481 9.45 68.54 43.27
N THR A 482 8.89 68.86 44.44
CA THR A 482 7.56 68.55 45.06
C THR A 482 6.35 68.40 44.10
N ALA A 483 5.19 67.81 44.45
CA ALA A 483 4.51 67.44 45.73
C ALA A 483 3.48 66.28 45.48
N HIS A 484 3.13 65.35 46.40
CA HIS A 484 2.30 65.38 47.64
C HIS A 484 0.75 65.38 47.44
N ILE A 485 0.04 64.61 48.29
CA ILE A 485 -1.44 64.61 48.59
C ILE A 485 -2.36 63.82 47.62
N ASP A 486 -3.43 63.08 48.01
CA ASP A 486 -3.73 62.17 49.17
C ASP A 486 -5.05 61.40 48.91
N ASP A 487 -5.31 60.36 49.74
CA ASP A 487 -6.61 59.89 50.29
C ASP A 487 -7.70 59.08 49.50
N LYS A 488 -8.11 57.98 50.15
CA LYS A 488 -9.50 57.45 50.40
C LYS A 488 -10.26 56.65 49.32
N GLU A 489 -10.54 55.36 49.56
CA GLU A 489 -11.75 54.73 50.22
C GLU A 489 -12.90 54.44 49.22
N ASP A 490 -13.62 53.32 49.24
CA ASP A 490 -13.47 51.98 49.88
C ASP A 490 -14.47 50.99 49.23
N HIS A 491 -14.31 49.66 49.40
CA HIS A 491 -15.36 48.61 49.54
C HIS A 491 -14.93 47.17 49.18
N ASP A 492 -15.27 46.22 50.05
CA ASP A 492 -15.07 44.77 49.90
C ASP A 492 -15.99 44.09 48.87
N VAL A 493 -15.45 43.06 48.18
CA VAL A 493 -16.15 41.79 47.91
C VAL A 493 -15.17 40.63 48.06
N ALA A 494 -15.49 39.65 48.91
CA ALA A 494 -14.62 38.51 49.19
C ALA A 494 -14.57 37.47 48.06
N VAL A 495 -13.43 36.78 47.94
CA VAL A 495 -13.20 35.64 47.02
C VAL A 495 -12.69 34.45 47.85
N PRO A 496 -13.25 33.23 47.68
CA PRO A 496 -12.94 32.09 48.55
C PRO A 496 -11.57 31.45 48.27
N GLU A 497 -11.04 30.78 49.29
CA GLU A 497 -9.75 30.09 49.28
C GLU A 497 -9.70 28.89 48.32
N SER A 498 -8.48 28.47 47.97
CA SER A 498 -8.20 27.17 47.37
C SER A 498 -6.95 26.57 48.03
N PRO A 499 -6.90 25.24 48.25
CA PRO A 499 -6.06 24.66 49.28
C PRO A 499 -4.56 24.63 48.92
N THR A 500 -3.75 25.24 49.79
CA THR A 500 -2.29 25.10 49.80
C THR A 500 -1.88 23.71 50.29
N VAL A 501 -1.03 23.01 49.54
CA VAL A 501 -0.25 21.88 50.06
C VAL A 501 1.20 22.34 50.17
N ALA A 502 1.72 22.38 51.39
CA ALA A 502 3.06 22.90 51.66
C ALA A 502 4.17 21.89 51.26
N PRO A 503 5.34 22.36 50.80
CA PRO A 503 6.52 21.51 50.63
C PRO A 503 7.14 21.18 51.99
N THR A 504 7.44 19.91 52.24
CA THR A 504 8.25 19.49 53.38
C THR A 504 9.74 19.57 53.05
N GLU A 505 10.49 20.32 53.86
CA GLU A 505 11.96 20.40 53.78
C GLU A 505 12.62 19.08 54.20
N ALA A 506 13.79 18.78 53.63
CA ALA A 506 14.68 17.70 54.08
C ALA A 506 16.15 17.96 53.66
N ASP A 507 16.88 18.60 54.56
CA ASP A 507 18.35 18.66 54.74
C ASP A 507 19.31 18.72 53.53
N HIS A 508 20.09 19.81 53.49
CA HIS A 508 21.39 19.86 52.82
C HIS A 508 22.48 19.19 53.67
N ALA A 509 23.16 18.18 53.13
CA ALA A 509 24.45 17.66 53.62
C ALA A 509 25.47 17.63 52.46
N ASN A 510 26.78 17.62 52.77
CA ASN A 510 27.78 18.27 51.91
C ASN A 510 28.95 17.36 51.49
N ILE A 511 29.33 17.41 50.19
CA ILE A 511 30.68 17.09 49.62
C ILE A 511 31.09 15.58 49.65
N PRO A 512 31.99 15.05 48.76
CA PRO A 512 32.68 15.62 47.58
C PRO A 512 32.34 14.94 46.23
N SER A 513 32.95 15.43 45.16
CA SER A 513 32.94 14.83 43.81
C SER A 513 34.04 13.78 43.60
N THR A 514 33.69 12.62 43.03
CA THR A 514 34.61 11.72 42.31
C THR A 514 33.91 11.15 41.09
N ALA A 515 34.49 11.33 39.89
CA ALA A 515 33.96 10.76 38.67
C ALA A 515 34.40 9.30 38.49
N SER A 516 33.47 8.44 38.12
CA SER A 516 33.72 7.05 37.69
C SER A 516 32.80 6.73 36.51
N PRO A 517 33.27 6.05 35.46
CA PRO A 517 32.45 5.75 34.28
C PRO A 517 31.40 4.67 34.61
N SER A 518 30.16 5.09 34.81
CA SER A 518 29.04 4.18 35.05
C SER A 518 28.66 3.46 33.76
N ASN A 519 28.84 2.15 33.76
CA ASN A 519 28.45 1.26 32.66
C ASN A 519 26.92 1.11 32.64
N THR A 520 26.21 2.05 32.01
CA THR A 520 24.74 2.07 32.00
C THR A 520 24.17 1.07 31.00
N ASN A 521 23.79 -0.11 31.48
CA ASN A 521 22.86 -0.99 30.75
C ASN A 521 21.57 -0.19 30.44
N HIS A 522 21.32 0.09 29.16
CA HIS A 522 20.17 0.90 28.73
C HIS A 522 18.85 0.13 28.85
N THR A 523 18.28 0.11 30.05
CA THR A 523 16.84 -0.13 30.23
C THR A 523 16.09 1.09 29.67
N PRO A 524 15.24 0.94 28.64
CA PRO A 524 14.54 2.09 28.05
C PRO A 524 13.55 2.69 29.05
N THR A 525 13.77 3.95 29.42
CA THR A 525 12.88 4.64 30.38
C THR A 525 11.50 4.85 29.76
N SER A 526 10.44 4.48 30.47
CA SER A 526 9.04 4.53 30.00
C SER A 526 8.47 5.94 29.72
N ARG A 527 9.26 7.00 29.88
CA ARG A 527 8.83 8.40 29.77
C ARG A 527 9.03 8.96 28.36
N ILE A 528 7.99 8.85 27.54
CA ILE A 528 7.96 9.43 26.18
C ILE A 528 7.91 10.97 26.26
N ILE A 529 8.75 11.65 25.46
CA ILE A 529 8.70 13.11 25.28
C ILE A 529 7.81 13.41 24.07
N LEU A 530 6.56 13.83 24.35
CA LEU A 530 5.57 14.16 23.33
C LEU A 530 6.00 15.39 22.50
N THR A 531 6.34 16.49 23.17
CA THR A 531 6.93 17.68 22.55
C THR A 531 8.01 18.30 23.44
N THR A 532 8.69 19.30 22.89
CA THR A 532 9.72 20.16 23.50
C THR A 532 9.29 21.60 23.34
N TYR A 533 9.62 22.49 24.27
CA TYR A 533 9.27 23.92 24.18
C TYR A 533 10.51 24.81 24.01
N PRO A 534 10.39 26.00 23.37
CA PRO A 534 11.44 27.01 23.37
C PRO A 534 11.76 27.45 24.81
N GLY A 535 13.03 27.70 25.12
CA GLY A 535 13.47 28.08 26.47
C GLY A 535 13.42 26.97 27.53
N GLN A 536 12.94 25.76 27.21
CA GLN A 536 13.01 24.61 28.12
C GLN A 536 14.47 24.23 28.40
N SER A 537 14.84 24.06 29.67
CA SER A 537 16.23 23.82 30.08
C SER A 537 16.89 22.66 29.34
N GLY A 538 18.02 22.94 28.71
CA GLY A 538 18.82 22.00 27.93
C GLY A 538 18.31 21.71 26.50
N ILE A 539 17.27 22.41 26.01
CA ILE A 539 16.96 22.46 24.57
C ILE A 539 17.96 23.40 23.90
N ASN A 540 18.73 22.89 22.95
CA ASN A 540 19.76 23.64 22.21
C ASN A 540 19.85 23.10 20.77
N PRO A 541 18.96 23.54 19.85
CA PRO A 541 18.97 23.10 18.46
C PRO A 541 20.31 23.38 17.77
N LEU A 542 20.71 22.53 16.83
CA LEU A 542 21.81 22.88 15.91
C LEU A 542 21.43 24.16 15.13
N PRO A 543 22.30 25.19 15.10
CA PRO A 543 22.08 26.39 14.30
C PRO A 543 21.79 26.08 12.83
N MET A 544 20.93 26.88 12.21
CA MET A 544 20.59 26.76 10.80
C MET A 544 20.24 28.13 10.20
N ASP A 545 21.00 28.57 9.20
CA ASP A 545 20.64 29.70 8.35
C ASP A 545 20.25 29.19 6.95
N TRP A 546 18.95 28.90 6.74
CA TRP A 546 18.47 28.33 5.47
C TRP A 546 18.87 29.21 4.29
N GLY A 547 19.45 28.62 3.24
CA GLY A 547 19.95 29.34 2.06
C GLY A 547 21.24 30.14 2.27
N ASN A 548 22.01 29.93 3.35
CA ASN A 548 23.38 30.44 3.42
C ASN A 548 24.28 29.74 2.38
N LYS A 549 25.30 30.46 1.86
CA LYS A 549 26.29 29.94 0.91
C LYS A 549 27.31 29.00 1.54
N ASP A 550 27.67 29.23 2.80
CA ASP A 550 28.58 28.35 3.55
C ASP A 550 27.78 27.18 4.14
N PRO A 551 28.11 25.91 3.81
CA PRO A 551 27.45 24.75 4.39
C PRO A 551 27.43 24.71 5.92
N GLN A 552 28.48 25.20 6.60
CA GLN A 552 28.57 25.16 8.06
C GLN A 552 27.63 26.21 8.70
N MET A 553 27.54 27.41 8.11
CA MET A 553 26.57 28.44 8.54
C MET A 553 25.13 28.07 8.15
N ARG A 554 24.94 27.41 7.01
CA ARG A 554 23.65 26.82 6.60
C ARG A 554 23.23 25.79 7.65
N GLY A 555 24.14 24.91 8.08
CA GLY A 555 23.92 23.88 9.10
C GLY A 555 23.13 22.66 8.59
N PRO A 556 23.26 21.48 9.22
CA PRO A 556 22.59 20.26 8.80
C PRO A 556 21.09 20.27 9.08
N VAL A 557 20.33 19.41 8.39
CA VAL A 557 18.92 19.11 8.71
C VAL A 557 18.85 17.89 9.63
N VAL A 558 18.30 18.06 10.83
CA VAL A 558 18.26 17.00 11.85
C VAL A 558 16.87 16.89 12.48
N VAL A 559 16.23 15.73 12.31
CA VAL A 559 14.90 15.38 12.87
C VAL A 559 14.94 14.35 14.01
N SER A 560 16.10 13.72 14.26
CA SER A 560 16.18 12.51 15.10
C SER A 560 15.60 12.72 16.53
N ARG A 561 14.72 11.80 16.93
CA ARG A 561 13.96 11.86 18.21
C ARG A 561 14.54 10.94 19.28
N SER A 562 15.78 10.47 19.16
CA SER A 562 16.40 9.66 20.21
C SER A 562 16.53 10.45 21.52
N GLN A 563 16.59 9.77 22.66
CA GLN A 563 16.58 10.41 23.99
C GLN A 563 17.76 11.39 24.19
N SER A 564 18.88 11.16 23.50
CA SER A 564 20.05 12.05 23.46
C SER A 564 19.92 13.18 22.42
N THR A 565 19.36 12.92 21.24
CA THR A 565 19.36 13.87 20.10
C THR A 565 18.12 14.78 20.04
N ILE A 566 17.00 14.43 20.67
CA ILE A 566 15.73 15.18 20.60
C ILE A 566 15.84 16.65 21.06
N ARG A 567 16.87 16.98 21.85
CA ARG A 567 17.17 18.34 22.32
C ARG A 567 18.01 19.18 21.33
N ARG A 568 18.64 18.52 20.35
CA ARG A 568 19.56 19.11 19.35
C ARG A 568 18.96 19.21 17.95
N ARG A 569 17.86 18.51 17.68
CA ARG A 569 17.12 18.58 16.41
C ARG A 569 16.73 20.03 16.05
N ASN A 570 16.80 20.34 14.75
CA ASN A 570 16.47 21.64 14.18
C ASN A 570 15.43 21.54 13.03
N ALA A 571 14.83 20.36 12.85
CA ALA A 571 13.72 20.10 11.95
C ALA A 571 12.62 19.25 12.62
N ILE A 572 11.39 19.38 12.12
CA ILE A 572 10.20 18.57 12.47
C ILE A 572 10.08 17.43 11.44
N GLY A 573 9.42 16.32 11.78
CA GLY A 573 9.15 15.23 10.84
C GLY A 573 10.04 13.99 11.06
N ALA A 574 10.33 13.26 9.98
CA ALA A 574 11.20 12.07 9.98
C ALA A 574 11.87 11.87 8.61
N HIS A 575 13.06 11.25 8.58
CA HIS A 575 13.69 10.76 7.35
C HIS A 575 12.96 9.53 6.80
N GLY A 576 13.10 9.26 5.50
CA GLY A 576 12.43 8.16 4.80
C GLY A 576 11.12 8.56 4.12
N GLY A 577 10.67 9.80 4.26
CA GLY A 577 9.36 10.25 3.77
C GLY A 577 8.23 9.32 4.22
N SER A 578 7.43 8.83 3.27
CA SER A 578 6.37 7.83 3.51
C SER A 578 6.86 6.50 4.10
N TYR A 579 8.14 6.16 4.00
CA TYR A 579 8.70 4.93 4.58
C TYR A 579 9.09 5.04 6.06
N SER A 580 9.02 6.24 6.65
CA SER A 580 9.31 6.48 8.07
C SER A 580 8.47 5.62 9.03
N MET A 581 7.22 5.28 8.65
CA MET A 581 6.36 4.37 9.42
C MET A 581 6.88 2.94 9.43
N TYR A 582 7.45 2.45 8.32
CA TYR A 582 8.07 1.12 8.26
C TYR A 582 9.37 1.07 9.07
N TYR A 583 10.15 2.16 9.10
CA TYR A 583 11.29 2.29 10.01
C TYR A 583 10.85 2.21 11.48
N ALA A 584 9.77 2.90 11.86
CA ALA A 584 9.21 2.83 13.21
C ALA A 584 8.72 1.42 13.58
N LEU A 585 8.09 0.70 12.64
CA LEU A 585 7.71 -0.70 12.82
C LEU A 585 8.94 -1.62 13.00
N ALA A 586 10.01 -1.44 12.23
CA ALA A 586 11.24 -2.22 12.36
C ALA A 586 11.98 -1.99 13.70
N VAL A 587 11.89 -0.77 14.25
CA VAL A 587 12.37 -0.47 15.62
C VAL A 587 11.49 -1.18 16.65
N ALA A 588 10.17 -1.15 16.48
CA ALA A 588 9.22 -1.82 17.39
C ALA A 588 9.34 -3.36 17.36
N SER A 589 9.58 -3.97 16.20
CA SER A 589 9.84 -5.40 16.04
C SER A 589 11.25 -5.84 16.47
N LYS A 590 12.14 -4.88 16.77
CA LYS A 590 13.56 -5.08 17.10
C LYS A 590 14.38 -5.72 15.97
N GLU A 591 13.96 -5.49 14.73
CA GLU A 591 14.78 -5.80 13.54
C GLU A 591 15.95 -4.82 13.39
N ILE A 592 15.78 -3.58 13.90
CA ILE A 592 16.80 -2.54 13.94
C ILE A 592 16.87 -1.94 15.36
N GLU A 593 18.06 -1.55 15.81
CA GLU A 593 18.26 -0.96 17.15
C GLU A 593 17.73 0.49 17.18
N LEU A 594 17.26 0.96 18.35
CA LEU A 594 16.70 2.30 18.53
C LEU A 594 17.69 3.44 18.23
N ASP A 595 18.97 3.19 18.49
CA ASP A 595 20.11 4.08 18.32
C ASP A 595 20.93 3.77 17.05
N HIS A 596 20.42 2.92 16.15
CA HIS A 596 21.11 2.56 14.92
C HIS A 596 21.43 3.78 14.05
N LYS A 597 22.74 4.01 13.87
CA LYS A 597 23.29 4.92 12.86
C LYS A 597 23.56 4.15 11.56
N PRO A 598 23.10 4.66 10.40
CA PRO A 598 23.51 4.14 9.09
C PRO A 598 25.02 4.28 8.87
N ASP A 599 25.60 3.33 8.15
CA ASP A 599 26.95 3.43 7.61
C ASP A 599 26.87 4.00 6.18
N PHE A 600 27.59 5.10 5.93
CA PHE A 600 27.65 5.80 4.64
C PHE A 600 28.97 5.56 3.88
N THR A 601 29.77 4.57 4.32
CA THR A 601 31.04 4.21 3.66
C THR A 601 30.78 3.67 2.25
N ASN A 602 31.39 4.28 1.23
CA ASN A 602 31.17 3.99 -0.20
C ASN A 602 29.74 4.29 -0.70
N THR A 603 29.02 5.23 -0.08
CA THR A 603 27.68 5.67 -0.54
C THR A 603 27.69 7.07 -1.16
N GLU A 604 28.87 7.58 -1.54
CA GLU A 604 29.06 8.89 -2.16
C GLU A 604 28.24 9.06 -3.46
N PRO A 605 27.75 10.29 -3.78
CA PRO A 605 27.02 10.54 -5.01
C PRO A 605 27.75 10.11 -6.29
N ALA A 606 27.13 9.28 -7.13
CA ALA A 606 27.75 8.74 -8.34
C ALA A 606 28.01 9.79 -9.46
N SER A 607 27.55 11.03 -9.27
CA SER A 607 27.85 12.21 -10.10
C SER A 607 27.84 13.45 -9.22
N ASN A 608 28.81 14.35 -9.42
CA ASN A 608 28.82 15.66 -8.76
C ASN A 608 27.77 16.58 -9.39
N ILE A 609 27.05 17.34 -8.56
CA ILE A 609 26.05 18.32 -8.97
C ILE A 609 26.32 19.62 -8.21
N GLY A 610 26.23 20.77 -8.88
CA GLY A 610 26.41 22.08 -8.27
C GLY A 610 27.80 22.31 -7.61
N PRO A 611 27.89 23.20 -6.61
CA PRO A 611 26.82 24.06 -6.12
C PRO A 611 26.39 25.11 -7.16
N PHE A 612 25.09 25.39 -7.24
CA PHE A 612 24.54 26.41 -8.14
C PHE A 612 24.04 27.62 -7.34
N PRO A 613 24.05 28.86 -7.90
CA PRO A 613 23.64 30.07 -7.18
C PRO A 613 22.26 30.00 -6.51
N GLN A 614 21.31 29.29 -7.14
CA GLN A 614 19.94 29.08 -6.67
C GLN A 614 19.87 28.32 -5.32
N TRP A 615 20.91 27.57 -4.94
CA TRP A 615 20.95 26.86 -3.66
C TRP A 615 21.09 27.80 -2.45
N ALA A 616 21.58 29.02 -2.68
CA ALA A 616 21.73 30.07 -1.68
C ALA A 616 20.66 31.17 -1.80
N ASP A 617 19.56 30.87 -2.48
CA ASP A 617 18.37 31.72 -2.55
C ASP A 617 17.25 31.08 -1.72
N LYS A 618 16.89 31.76 -0.63
CA LYS A 618 15.90 31.30 0.36
C LYS A 618 14.48 31.16 -0.20
N GLU A 619 14.22 31.71 -1.38
CA GLU A 619 12.90 31.72 -2.03
C GLU A 619 12.84 30.80 -3.25
N LYS A 620 13.99 30.42 -3.83
CA LYS A 620 14.09 29.48 -4.97
C LYS A 620 13.88 28.03 -4.55
N ILE A 621 14.53 27.60 -3.47
CA ILE A 621 14.44 26.20 -2.99
C ILE A 621 13.87 26.20 -1.57
N VAL A 622 12.62 25.73 -1.47
CA VAL A 622 11.82 25.74 -0.23
C VAL A 622 11.22 24.37 0.12
N SER A 623 11.32 23.37 -0.75
CA SER A 623 10.68 22.05 -0.60
C SER A 623 11.61 20.82 -0.68
N LEU A 624 12.92 21.04 -0.88
CA LEU A 624 13.98 20.03 -0.76
C LEU A 624 15.23 20.64 -0.09
N ASP A 625 16.19 19.80 0.31
CA ASP A 625 17.48 20.25 0.85
C ASP A 625 18.54 20.38 -0.26
N PRO A 626 19.08 21.58 -0.55
CA PRO A 626 20.15 21.73 -1.53
C PRO A 626 21.41 20.89 -1.24
N LEU A 627 21.75 20.74 0.04
CA LEU A 627 22.91 19.98 0.54
C LEU A 627 22.58 18.51 0.81
N GLY A 628 21.35 18.07 0.57
CA GLY A 628 20.82 16.77 0.98
C GLY A 628 21.56 15.54 0.44
N HIS A 629 22.36 15.70 -0.62
CA HIS A 629 23.20 14.67 -1.24
C HIS A 629 24.63 14.62 -0.68
N LEU A 630 25.06 15.63 0.09
CA LEU A 630 26.40 15.74 0.65
C LEU A 630 26.41 15.81 2.19
N ALA A 631 25.25 15.90 2.84
CA ALA A 631 25.13 16.15 4.27
C ALA A 631 25.95 15.21 5.19
N PRO A 632 25.99 13.87 4.99
CA PRO A 632 26.82 12.98 5.80
C PRO A 632 28.33 13.29 5.76
N TRP A 633 28.82 13.80 4.64
CA TRP A 633 30.24 14.13 4.44
C TRP A 633 30.57 15.56 4.88
N LEU A 634 29.69 16.53 4.57
CA LEU A 634 29.85 17.94 4.98
C LEU A 634 29.78 18.14 6.50
N PHE A 635 29.00 17.33 7.20
CA PHE A 635 28.74 17.45 8.63
C PHE A 635 29.28 16.28 9.45
N LYS A 636 30.20 15.48 8.88
CA LYS A 636 30.78 14.31 9.55
C LYS A 636 31.37 14.64 10.93
N SER A 637 32.11 15.74 11.04
CA SER A 637 32.68 16.23 12.30
C SER A 637 31.60 16.46 13.37
N THR A 638 30.44 17.01 13.01
CA THR A 638 29.28 17.19 13.89
C THR A 638 28.61 15.86 14.25
N MET A 639 28.51 14.90 13.30
CA MET A 639 27.97 13.56 13.58
C MET A 639 28.82 12.80 14.62
N ASP A 640 30.14 12.89 14.47
CA ASP A 640 31.13 12.19 15.29
C ASP A 640 31.29 12.87 16.67
N SER A 641 31.47 14.19 16.72
CA SER A 641 31.74 14.92 17.98
C SER A 641 30.49 15.14 18.85
N GLU A 642 29.32 15.35 18.25
CA GLU A 642 28.07 15.62 18.99
C GLU A 642 27.16 14.39 19.10
N ASN A 643 27.62 13.26 18.55
CA ASN A 643 26.91 11.99 18.46
C ASN A 643 25.54 12.08 17.73
N ILE A 644 25.38 13.01 16.79
CA ILE A 644 24.12 13.27 16.09
C ILE A 644 23.93 12.30 14.90
N ASP A 645 22.67 12.01 14.56
CA ASP A 645 22.24 11.25 13.38
C ASP A 645 21.82 12.25 12.29
N ILE A 646 22.65 12.36 11.24
CA ILE A 646 22.45 13.24 10.07
C ILE A 646 22.42 12.31 8.85
N ARG A 647 21.32 12.32 8.10
CA ARG A 647 21.09 11.41 6.96
C ARG A 647 20.96 12.20 5.65
N PRO A 648 21.37 11.62 4.51
CA PRO A 648 21.13 12.25 3.23
C PRO A 648 19.63 12.23 2.92
N THR A 649 19.13 13.32 2.36
CA THR A 649 17.76 13.46 1.84
C THR A 649 17.74 13.42 0.31
N ILE A 650 18.89 13.34 -0.33
CA ILE A 650 19.05 13.11 -1.78
C ILE A 650 20.11 12.02 -1.98
N ALA A 651 19.89 11.09 -2.92
CA ALA A 651 20.86 10.06 -3.28
C ALA A 651 21.02 9.98 -4.80
N ILE A 652 22.25 9.86 -5.30
CA ILE A 652 22.58 9.90 -6.73
C ILE A 652 23.30 8.61 -7.13
N THR A 653 22.76 7.88 -8.11
CA THR A 653 23.32 6.62 -8.60
C THR A 653 23.27 6.51 -10.12
N LYS A 654 24.08 5.61 -10.70
CA LYS A 654 24.08 5.29 -12.13
C LYS A 654 23.52 3.88 -12.32
N ALA A 655 22.62 3.72 -13.28
CA ALA A 655 21.94 2.47 -13.53
C ALA A 655 21.56 2.32 -15.00
N ARG A 656 21.06 1.14 -15.36
CA ARG A 656 20.32 0.94 -16.61
C ARG A 656 18.82 1.07 -16.38
N MET A 657 18.07 1.21 -17.47
CA MET A 657 16.61 1.21 -17.52
C MET A 657 16.17 0.43 -18.76
N ASN A 658 15.24 -0.49 -18.58
CA ASN A 658 14.58 -1.20 -19.68
C ASN A 658 13.06 -1.00 -19.48
N LEU A 659 12.34 -0.75 -20.57
CA LEU A 659 10.88 -0.66 -20.66
C LEU A 659 10.47 -1.26 -22.01
N PRO A 660 9.45 -2.16 -22.10
CA PRO A 660 9.10 -2.85 -23.34
C PRO A 660 8.79 -1.92 -24.53
N GLU A 661 8.23 -0.74 -24.27
CA GLU A 661 7.96 0.25 -25.32
C GLU A 661 9.22 0.84 -25.96
N LEU A 662 10.37 0.83 -25.26
CA LEU A 662 11.64 1.31 -25.81
C LEU A 662 12.25 0.30 -26.79
N GLU A 663 12.12 -1.00 -26.52
CA GLU A 663 12.44 -2.05 -27.49
C GLU A 663 11.58 -1.91 -28.75
N ALA A 664 10.27 -1.72 -28.58
CA ALA A 664 9.35 -1.48 -29.70
C ALA A 664 9.76 -0.23 -30.51
N SER A 665 10.11 0.87 -29.83
CA SER A 665 10.56 2.10 -30.49
C SER A 665 11.95 2.01 -31.14
N VAL A 666 12.83 1.10 -30.71
CA VAL A 666 14.06 0.77 -31.45
C VAL A 666 13.73 -0.07 -32.68
N ARG A 667 12.95 -1.14 -32.52
CA ARG A 667 12.49 -2.02 -33.62
C ARG A 667 11.74 -1.26 -34.72
N GLU A 668 11.00 -0.22 -34.34
CA GLU A 668 10.23 0.65 -35.25
C GLU A 668 11.00 1.90 -35.69
N GLY A 669 12.31 2.00 -35.37
CA GLY A 669 13.22 3.04 -35.84
C GLY A 669 12.99 4.45 -35.28
N ARG A 670 12.11 4.61 -34.29
CA ARG A 670 11.91 5.89 -33.56
C ARG A 670 13.10 6.23 -32.68
N LEU A 671 13.77 5.22 -32.15
CA LEU A 671 14.97 5.34 -31.33
C LEU A 671 16.11 4.53 -31.99
N ILE A 672 17.34 5.05 -31.94
CA ILE A 672 18.51 4.43 -32.58
C ILE A 672 19.55 4.16 -31.48
N PRO A 673 20.05 2.93 -31.32
CA PRO A 673 21.13 2.64 -30.38
C PRO A 673 22.41 3.41 -30.74
N ASP A 674 23.00 4.10 -29.76
CA ASP A 674 24.26 4.85 -29.90
C ASP A 674 25.39 4.29 -29.02
N GLY A 675 25.11 3.22 -28.28
CA GLY A 675 26.05 2.56 -27.36
C GLY A 675 26.39 3.40 -26.11
N LYS A 676 25.71 4.54 -25.89
CA LYS A 676 26.04 5.48 -24.80
C LYS A 676 24.82 5.92 -24.00
N VAL A 677 23.73 6.30 -24.67
CA VAL A 677 22.45 6.66 -24.03
C VAL A 677 21.42 5.55 -24.25
N CYS A 678 21.29 5.06 -25.49
CA CYS A 678 20.59 3.83 -25.84
C CYS A 678 21.64 2.77 -26.21
N LEU A 679 21.75 1.71 -25.41
CA LEU A 679 22.94 0.86 -25.35
C LEU A 679 22.92 -0.28 -26.38
N ASN A 680 21.74 -0.75 -26.79
CA ASN A 680 21.55 -1.96 -27.58
C ASN A 680 20.18 -1.96 -28.27
N ASP A 681 19.97 -2.93 -29.16
CA ASP A 681 18.73 -3.09 -29.94
C ASP A 681 17.49 -3.43 -29.07
N LEU A 682 17.70 -3.79 -27.80
CA LEU A 682 16.64 -4.02 -26.81
C LEU A 682 16.15 -2.72 -26.14
N GLY A 683 16.61 -1.55 -26.59
CA GLY A 683 16.19 -0.26 -26.05
C GLY A 683 16.71 0.05 -24.64
N GLU A 684 17.71 -0.69 -24.14
CA GLU A 684 18.24 -0.51 -22.78
C GLU A 684 18.96 0.85 -22.64
N LEU A 685 18.52 1.69 -21.71
CA LEU A 685 19.01 3.05 -21.54
C LEU A 685 20.04 3.16 -20.39
N ALA A 686 21.12 3.91 -20.62
CA ALA A 686 21.99 4.39 -19.55
C ALA A 686 21.39 5.65 -18.90
N VAL A 687 21.28 5.66 -17.57
CA VAL A 687 20.59 6.72 -16.84
C VAL A 687 21.25 7.03 -15.49
N THR A 688 21.42 8.31 -15.18
CA THR A 688 21.73 8.78 -13.82
C THR A 688 20.42 9.01 -13.08
N LYS A 689 20.24 8.35 -11.94
CA LYS A 689 19.01 8.39 -11.12
C LYS A 689 19.28 9.20 -9.85
N PHE A 690 18.36 10.09 -9.49
CA PHE A 690 18.42 10.92 -8.28
C PHE A 690 17.13 10.70 -7.49
N ALA A 691 17.22 10.11 -6.30
CA ALA A 691 16.09 10.02 -5.37
C ALA A 691 16.11 11.21 -4.41
N VAL A 692 14.97 11.84 -4.16
CA VAL A 692 14.85 13.09 -3.37
C VAL A 692 13.68 12.99 -2.38
N GLU A 693 13.97 13.16 -1.09
CA GLU A 693 13.00 13.33 -0.01
C GLU A 693 12.55 14.80 0.12
N PRO A 694 11.29 15.06 0.50
CA PRO A 694 10.78 16.41 0.70
C PRO A 694 11.33 17.02 2.01
N VAL A 695 11.87 18.24 1.92
CA VAL A 695 12.40 19.01 3.06
C VAL A 695 11.90 20.44 2.96
N TRP A 696 10.86 20.77 3.72
CA TRP A 696 10.11 22.02 3.61
C TRP A 696 10.64 23.09 4.55
N TYR A 697 11.11 24.21 3.99
CA TYR A 697 11.37 25.45 4.72
C TYR A 697 10.05 26.21 4.87
N LEU A 698 9.40 26.08 6.04
CA LEU A 698 8.02 26.53 6.29
C LEU A 698 7.75 28.01 5.92
N PRO A 699 8.63 28.99 6.21
CA PRO A 699 8.40 30.37 5.78
C PRO A 699 8.39 30.54 4.25
N GLY A 700 9.27 29.83 3.55
CA GLY A 700 9.34 29.84 2.08
C GLY A 700 8.14 29.14 1.44
N VAL A 701 7.69 28.02 2.00
CA VAL A 701 6.47 27.32 1.58
C VAL A 701 5.22 28.19 1.79
N ALA A 702 5.11 28.83 2.96
CA ALA A 702 4.01 29.76 3.25
C ALA A 702 3.97 30.93 2.24
N LYS A 703 5.12 31.57 1.99
CA LYS A 703 5.26 32.63 0.97
C LYS A 703 4.88 32.13 -0.43
N ARG A 704 5.31 30.93 -0.83
CA ARG A 704 5.01 30.30 -2.14
C ARG A 704 3.52 30.01 -2.33
N PHE A 705 2.74 29.91 -1.25
CA PHE A 705 1.27 29.77 -1.28
C PHE A 705 0.48 31.05 -0.96
N GLY A 706 1.15 32.17 -0.65
CA GLY A 706 0.48 33.44 -0.32
C GLY A 706 -0.26 33.42 1.03
N ILE A 707 0.13 32.54 1.95
CA ILE A 707 -0.45 32.39 3.29
C ILE A 707 0.60 32.67 4.38
N ASP A 708 0.16 32.93 5.62
CA ASP A 708 1.08 33.08 6.74
C ASP A 708 1.60 31.73 7.27
N GLU A 709 2.77 31.77 7.93
CA GLU A 709 3.41 30.55 8.47
C GLU A 709 2.58 29.90 9.60
N GLY A 710 1.80 30.68 10.35
CA GLY A 710 0.96 30.21 11.44
C GLY A 710 -0.23 29.40 10.93
N THR A 711 -0.97 29.91 9.95
CA THR A 711 -2.05 29.18 9.26
C THR A 711 -1.51 27.92 8.58
N LEU A 712 -0.37 27.98 7.87
CA LEU A 712 0.24 26.79 7.28
C LEU A 712 0.54 25.72 8.34
N ARG A 713 1.21 26.08 9.44
CA ARG A 713 1.50 25.16 10.55
C ARG A 713 0.24 24.58 11.18
N ARG A 714 -0.77 25.43 11.40
CA ARG A 714 -2.05 25.05 12.00
C ARG A 714 -2.79 24.05 11.14
N SER A 715 -2.99 24.35 9.85
CA SER A 715 -3.65 23.42 8.92
C SER A 715 -2.88 22.12 8.75
N LEU A 716 -1.54 22.16 8.71
CA LEU A 716 -0.73 20.93 8.69
C LEU A 716 -0.94 20.08 9.95
N PHE A 717 -0.99 20.67 11.14
CA PHE A 717 -1.24 19.96 12.40
C PHE A 717 -2.66 19.39 12.49
N GLU A 718 -3.68 20.23 12.24
CA GLU A 718 -5.09 19.85 12.33
C GLU A 718 -5.45 18.76 11.30
N HIS A 719 -5.06 18.91 10.03
CA HIS A 719 -5.40 17.95 8.97
C HIS A 719 -4.47 16.73 8.88
N THR A 720 -3.41 16.65 9.68
CA THR A 720 -2.65 15.39 9.91
C THR A 720 -3.07 14.68 11.21
N GLY A 721 -4.24 15.02 11.76
CA GLY A 721 -4.81 14.37 12.94
C GLY A 721 -4.05 14.68 14.25
N GLY A 722 -3.43 15.85 14.34
CA GLY A 722 -2.57 16.23 15.46
C GLY A 722 -1.14 15.64 15.39
N SER A 723 -0.74 15.10 14.23
CA SER A 723 0.64 14.67 14.02
C SER A 723 1.59 15.87 14.11
N TYR A 724 2.76 15.66 14.72
CA TYR A 724 3.80 16.67 14.93
C TYR A 724 3.33 17.91 15.72
N PRO A 725 3.06 17.80 17.04
CA PRO A 725 2.73 18.94 17.92
C PRO A 725 3.75 20.09 17.89
N GLU A 726 4.97 19.83 17.44
CA GLU A 726 6.00 20.84 17.19
C GLU A 726 5.62 21.88 16.13
N LEU A 727 4.71 21.57 15.19
CA LEU A 727 4.21 22.55 14.22
C LEU A 727 3.61 23.77 14.94
N ILE A 728 2.89 23.53 16.05
CA ILE A 728 2.33 24.56 16.93
C ILE A 728 3.34 24.99 18.01
N THR A 729 3.99 24.04 18.68
CA THR A 729 4.77 24.30 19.91
C THR A 729 6.23 24.68 19.68
N ARG A 730 6.75 24.58 18.45
CA ARG A 730 8.13 24.96 18.06
C ARG A 730 8.10 25.88 16.82
N GLY A 731 7.62 27.11 17.03
CA GLY A 731 7.66 28.19 16.04
C GLY A 731 9.07 28.62 15.62
N ASP A 732 10.08 28.26 16.43
CA ASP A 732 11.51 28.47 16.19
C ASP A 732 12.10 27.48 15.17
N ILE A 733 11.61 26.24 15.12
CA ILE A 733 12.04 25.27 14.09
C ILE A 733 11.37 25.61 12.76
N LYS A 734 12.14 26.05 11.77
CA LYS A 734 11.63 26.47 10.45
C LYS A 734 11.62 25.39 9.36
N VAL A 735 12.12 24.19 9.63
CA VAL A 735 12.18 23.08 8.65
C VAL A 735 11.29 21.90 9.08
N PHE A 736 10.61 21.30 8.10
CA PHE A 736 9.71 20.15 8.26
C PHE A 736 9.97 19.09 7.18
N LEU A 737 10.06 17.82 7.58
CA LEU A 737 10.14 16.67 6.68
C LEU A 737 8.78 15.97 6.67
N PRO A 738 7.86 16.32 5.75
CA PRO A 738 6.55 15.69 5.68
C PRO A 738 6.68 14.20 5.27
N PRO A 739 5.93 13.26 5.88
CA PRO A 739 6.00 11.83 5.58
C PRO A 739 5.26 11.45 4.29
N ILE A 740 5.48 12.20 3.21
CA ILE A 740 4.81 12.06 1.91
C ILE A 740 5.73 11.42 0.87
N GLY A 741 5.19 11.15 -0.32
CA GLY A 741 5.97 10.70 -1.46
C GLY A 741 6.96 11.76 -1.94
N GLY A 742 8.21 11.36 -2.13
CA GLY A 742 9.26 12.19 -2.73
C GLY A 742 9.19 12.25 -4.26
N LEU A 743 10.33 12.46 -4.89
CA LEU A 743 10.47 12.43 -6.35
C LEU A 743 11.72 11.63 -6.78
N THR A 744 11.72 11.20 -8.04
CA THR A 744 12.90 10.62 -8.70
C THR A 744 13.17 11.37 -10.00
N VAL A 745 14.41 11.83 -10.19
CA VAL A 745 14.91 12.36 -11.46
C VAL A 745 15.65 11.25 -12.23
N TYR A 746 15.43 11.19 -13.53
CA TYR A 746 16.13 10.35 -14.48
C TYR A 746 16.81 11.27 -15.52
N CYS A 747 18.15 11.33 -15.50
CA CYS A 747 18.95 12.07 -16.47
C CYS A 747 19.55 11.11 -17.51
N PHE A 748 19.31 11.41 -18.78
CA PHE A 748 19.83 10.72 -19.95
C PHE A 748 20.93 11.58 -20.57
N GLY A 749 22.07 10.96 -20.88
CA GLY A 749 23.31 11.67 -21.22
C GLY A 749 24.07 12.14 -19.98
N ASP A 750 24.84 13.22 -20.13
CA ASP A 750 25.74 13.77 -19.10
C ASP A 750 24.99 14.72 -18.14
N PRO A 751 24.96 14.45 -16.81
CA PRO A 751 24.37 15.34 -15.82
C PRO A 751 24.92 16.77 -15.82
N ALA A 752 26.18 16.99 -16.20
CA ALA A 752 26.76 18.33 -16.26
C ALA A 752 26.02 19.26 -17.25
N LYS A 753 25.40 18.69 -18.28
CA LYS A 753 24.66 19.43 -19.32
C LYS A 753 23.27 19.89 -18.90
N MET A 754 22.76 19.49 -17.73
CA MET A 754 21.46 19.98 -17.24
C MET A 754 21.50 21.47 -16.89
N ALA A 755 22.66 21.99 -16.46
CA ALA A 755 22.86 23.38 -16.06
C ALA A 755 23.56 24.23 -17.14
N ASP A 756 24.04 23.63 -18.23
CA ASP A 756 24.72 24.35 -19.31
C ASP A 756 23.72 25.08 -20.21
N ALA A 757 23.78 26.41 -20.21
CA ALA A 757 22.94 27.25 -21.06
C ALA A 757 23.22 27.10 -22.57
N ASN A 758 24.32 26.46 -22.97
CA ASN A 758 24.65 26.17 -24.37
C ASN A 758 24.12 24.80 -24.82
N ALA A 759 23.86 23.88 -23.90
CA ALA A 759 23.22 22.61 -24.20
C ALA A 759 21.71 22.79 -24.48
N ARG A 760 21.11 21.86 -25.22
CA ARG A 760 19.65 21.75 -25.34
C ARG A 760 19.10 20.80 -24.28
N LEU A 761 18.05 21.21 -23.59
CA LEU A 761 17.37 20.43 -22.56
C LEU A 761 15.96 20.03 -23.00
N ALA A 762 15.70 18.73 -23.06
CA ALA A 762 14.36 18.16 -23.17
C ALA A 762 13.87 17.68 -21.80
N LEU A 763 12.74 18.21 -21.33
CA LEU A 763 12.21 17.99 -19.99
C LEU A 763 10.79 17.38 -20.00
N ARG A 764 10.63 16.28 -19.26
CA ARG A 764 9.31 15.71 -18.90
C ARG A 764 9.12 15.81 -17.38
N ILE A 765 8.04 16.46 -16.95
CA ILE A 765 7.60 16.43 -15.55
C ILE A 765 6.31 15.62 -15.43
N HIS A 766 6.42 14.49 -14.75
CA HIS A 766 5.39 13.49 -14.58
C HIS A 766 4.88 13.47 -13.13
N ASP A 767 3.57 13.32 -12.94
CA ASP A 767 3.00 12.98 -11.62
C ASP A 767 2.56 11.51 -11.70
N GLU A 768 2.96 10.70 -10.72
CA GLU A 768 2.67 9.27 -10.56
C GLU A 768 1.20 8.93 -10.81
N CYS A 769 0.98 7.89 -11.61
CA CYS A 769 -0.31 7.33 -11.97
C CYS A 769 -0.16 5.80 -12.07
N ASN A 770 0.02 5.13 -10.93
CA ASN A 770 0.29 3.70 -10.74
C ASN A 770 -0.51 2.80 -11.73
N SER A 771 -1.82 3.00 -11.80
CA SER A 771 -2.73 2.26 -12.69
C SER A 771 -2.39 2.33 -14.18
N SER A 772 -1.79 3.43 -14.65
CA SER A 772 -1.35 3.61 -16.04
C SER A 772 0.14 3.33 -16.17
N ASP A 773 0.98 3.95 -15.33
CA ASP A 773 2.44 3.89 -15.43
C ASP A 773 3.00 2.48 -15.18
N VAL A 774 2.39 1.70 -14.28
CA VAL A 774 2.80 0.30 -14.01
C VAL A 774 1.97 -0.69 -14.83
N PHE A 775 0.64 -0.55 -14.82
CA PHE A 775 -0.31 -1.55 -15.36
C PHE A 775 -0.94 -1.19 -16.72
N SER A 776 -0.45 -0.15 -17.40
CA SER A 776 -0.85 0.24 -18.77
C SER A 776 -2.35 0.51 -18.98
N SER A 777 -3.08 0.95 -17.94
CA SER A 777 -4.48 1.37 -18.07
C SER A 777 -4.67 2.49 -19.10
N ASN A 778 -5.63 2.28 -20.00
CA ASN A 778 -6.03 3.18 -21.08
C ASN A 778 -6.94 4.36 -20.66
N ILE A 779 -7.42 4.38 -19.41
CA ILE A 779 -8.39 5.38 -18.88
C ILE A 779 -7.79 6.81 -18.83
N CYS A 780 -6.47 6.95 -18.95
CA CYS A 780 -5.79 8.24 -18.93
C CYS A 780 -4.51 8.21 -19.78
N THR A 781 -4.03 9.38 -20.21
CA THR A 781 -2.87 9.50 -21.10
C THR A 781 -1.52 9.43 -20.37
N CYS A 782 -1.45 8.96 -19.12
CA CYS A 782 -0.26 9.12 -18.27
C CYS A 782 0.95 8.34 -18.78
N ARG A 783 0.83 7.02 -18.98
CA ARG A 783 1.94 6.19 -19.48
C ARG A 783 2.37 6.55 -20.92
N PRO A 784 1.48 6.76 -21.91
CA PRO A 784 1.88 7.24 -23.24
C PRO A 784 2.73 8.52 -23.20
N TYR A 785 2.35 9.49 -22.35
CA TYR A 785 3.14 10.71 -22.12
C TYR A 785 4.47 10.48 -21.37
N LEU A 786 4.56 9.44 -20.54
CA LEU A 786 5.80 9.08 -19.85
C LEU A 786 6.80 8.48 -20.84
N ILE A 787 6.37 7.50 -21.65
CA ILE A 787 7.20 6.86 -22.68
C ILE A 787 7.63 7.89 -23.73
N PHE A 788 6.71 8.68 -24.28
CA PHE A 788 7.03 9.77 -25.21
C PHE A 788 8.01 10.80 -24.60
N GLY A 789 7.82 11.13 -23.31
CA GLY A 789 8.73 12.01 -22.57
C GLY A 789 10.13 11.41 -22.35
N ILE A 790 10.25 10.09 -22.21
CA ILE A 790 11.54 9.39 -22.13
C ILE A 790 12.21 9.36 -23.51
N GLU A 791 11.46 9.01 -24.57
CA GLU A 791 11.98 9.01 -25.95
C GLU A 791 12.57 10.37 -26.35
N GLU A 792 11.81 11.46 -26.19
CA GLU A 792 12.27 12.80 -26.57
C GLU A 792 13.44 13.28 -25.71
N ALA A 793 13.51 12.86 -24.44
CA ALA A 793 14.67 13.09 -23.58
C ALA A 793 15.92 12.36 -24.08
N VAL A 794 15.81 11.07 -24.43
CA VAL A 794 16.94 10.29 -24.97
C VAL A 794 17.40 10.86 -26.32
N LYS A 795 16.46 11.18 -27.23
CA LYS A 795 16.78 11.76 -28.54
C LYS A 795 17.51 13.11 -28.44
N GLU A 796 17.22 13.93 -27.44
CA GLU A 796 17.93 15.19 -27.21
C GLU A 796 19.33 14.96 -26.60
N ALA A 797 19.46 13.99 -25.68
CA ALA A 797 20.75 13.58 -25.13
C ALA A 797 21.70 12.99 -26.20
N GLN A 798 21.18 12.15 -27.09
CA GLN A 798 21.93 11.56 -28.22
C GLN A 798 22.40 12.62 -29.23
N LYS A 799 21.65 13.71 -29.42
CA LYS A 799 22.06 14.89 -30.21
C LYS A 799 23.13 15.75 -29.51
N GLY A 800 23.60 15.33 -28.33
CA GLY A 800 24.61 16.04 -27.55
C GLY A 800 24.07 17.03 -26.52
N GLY A 801 22.74 17.14 -26.37
CA GLY A 801 22.08 17.90 -25.30
C GLY A 801 21.99 17.12 -23.98
N SER A 802 20.89 17.33 -23.27
CA SER A 802 20.52 16.62 -22.03
C SER A 802 19.04 16.25 -22.05
N GLY A 803 18.71 15.07 -21.54
CA GLY A 803 17.33 14.61 -21.39
C GLY A 803 16.99 14.40 -19.92
N VAL A 804 15.91 14.99 -19.43
CA VAL A 804 15.51 14.89 -18.02
C VAL A 804 14.03 14.50 -17.90
N VAL A 805 13.78 13.42 -17.15
CA VAL A 805 12.43 12.99 -16.76
C VAL A 805 12.33 13.04 -15.23
N ILE A 806 11.41 13.85 -14.70
CA ILE A 806 11.17 13.98 -13.26
C ILE A 806 9.83 13.34 -12.92
N TYR A 807 9.85 12.37 -12.01
CA TYR A 807 8.71 11.58 -11.58
C TYR A 807 8.34 11.93 -10.13
N PHE A 808 7.24 12.66 -9.94
CA PHE A 808 6.72 13.05 -8.62
C PHE A 808 5.71 12.02 -8.09
N ARG A 809 5.85 11.57 -6.84
CA ARG A 809 4.93 10.61 -6.23
C ARG A 809 3.65 11.28 -5.71
N LYS A 810 2.76 11.64 -6.65
CA LYS A 810 1.56 12.49 -6.47
C LYS A 810 0.30 11.87 -7.09
N GLU A 811 0.06 10.59 -6.81
CA GLU A 811 -1.10 9.80 -7.30
C GLU A 811 -2.45 10.52 -7.17
N GLY A 812 -3.31 10.36 -8.19
CA GLY A 812 -4.70 10.81 -8.16
C GLY A 812 -4.86 12.33 -8.09
N ARG A 813 -3.95 13.12 -8.69
CA ARG A 813 -3.84 14.58 -8.46
C ARG A 813 -3.56 14.96 -7.00
N ALA A 814 -2.77 14.13 -6.31
CA ALA A 814 -2.55 14.17 -4.86
C ALA A 814 -3.82 13.98 -4.00
N LEU A 815 -4.91 13.48 -4.59
CA LEU A 815 -6.13 13.05 -3.87
C LEU A 815 -6.04 11.57 -3.41
N GLY A 816 -5.03 10.83 -3.87
CA GLY A 816 -4.85 9.40 -3.59
C GLY A 816 -5.63 8.47 -4.51
N GLU A 817 -5.20 7.21 -4.56
CA GLU A 817 -5.72 6.18 -5.48
C GLU A 817 -7.20 5.82 -5.20
N VAL A 818 -7.60 5.79 -3.92
CA VAL A 818 -9.00 5.52 -3.52
C VAL A 818 -9.95 6.58 -4.09
N THR A 819 -9.62 7.87 -3.90
CA THR A 819 -10.42 8.99 -4.40
C THR A 819 -10.48 8.99 -5.93
N LYS A 820 -9.36 8.69 -6.59
CA LYS A 820 -9.28 8.51 -8.05
C LYS A 820 -10.24 7.42 -8.54
N TYR A 821 -10.27 6.25 -7.90
CA TYR A 821 -11.17 5.16 -8.28
C TYR A 821 -12.64 5.45 -7.94
N LEU A 822 -12.93 6.20 -6.86
CA LEU A 822 -14.29 6.71 -6.61
C LEU A 822 -14.76 7.66 -7.72
N VAL A 823 -13.90 8.56 -8.20
CA VAL A 823 -14.19 9.45 -9.33
C VAL A 823 -14.37 8.66 -10.65
N TYR A 824 -13.56 7.63 -10.91
CA TYR A 824 -13.73 6.76 -12.09
C TYR A 824 -15.05 5.96 -12.03
N ASN A 825 -15.41 5.43 -10.86
CA ASN A 825 -16.69 4.75 -10.65
C ASN A 825 -17.88 5.70 -10.84
N ALA A 826 -17.78 6.95 -10.36
CA ALA A 826 -18.80 7.97 -10.60
C ALA A 826 -18.93 8.31 -12.09
N ARG A 827 -17.80 8.47 -12.81
CA ARG A 827 -17.74 8.73 -14.26
C ARG A 827 -18.40 7.63 -15.09
N LYS A 828 -17.97 6.36 -14.97
CA LYS A 828 -18.56 5.24 -15.73
C LYS A 828 -20.07 5.07 -15.46
N ARG A 829 -20.53 5.32 -14.24
CA ARG A 829 -21.97 5.30 -13.87
C ARG A 829 -22.77 6.52 -14.35
N SER A 830 -22.14 7.49 -15.02
CA SER A 830 -22.79 8.69 -15.57
C SER A 830 -22.41 8.96 -17.04
N ALA A 831 -22.27 7.88 -17.82
CA ALA A 831 -21.99 7.91 -19.26
C ALA A 831 -20.67 8.62 -19.67
N ASP A 832 -19.75 8.72 -18.72
CA ASP A 832 -18.36 9.21 -18.83
C ASP A 832 -18.09 10.29 -19.90
N ARG A 833 -18.78 11.43 -19.76
CA ARG A 833 -18.70 12.57 -20.69
C ARG A 833 -17.51 13.46 -20.35
N ALA A 834 -16.74 13.88 -21.35
CA ALA A 834 -15.62 14.82 -21.16
C ALA A 834 -16.11 16.13 -20.50
N SER A 835 -17.26 16.61 -21.00
CA SER A 835 -18.38 17.21 -20.26
C SER A 835 -18.13 17.52 -18.78
N GLU A 836 -18.12 16.45 -17.98
CA GLU A 836 -18.28 16.52 -16.53
C GLU A 836 -16.99 16.15 -15.76
N TYR A 837 -15.87 15.86 -16.45
CA TYR A 837 -14.65 15.27 -15.88
C TYR A 837 -14.17 15.97 -14.58
N PHE A 838 -14.12 17.31 -14.59
CA PHE A 838 -13.71 18.09 -13.43
C PHE A 838 -14.81 18.21 -12.36
N GLN A 839 -16.08 18.28 -12.77
CA GLN A 839 -17.22 18.34 -11.83
C GLN A 839 -17.38 17.02 -11.07
N ARG A 840 -17.22 15.88 -11.73
CA ARG A 840 -17.22 14.55 -11.09
C ARG A 840 -16.07 14.38 -10.09
N THR A 841 -14.96 15.10 -10.28
CA THR A 841 -13.86 15.17 -9.31
C THR A 841 -14.24 16.03 -8.10
N GLU A 842 -14.71 17.25 -8.36
CA GLU A 842 -15.11 18.23 -7.36
C GLU A 842 -16.23 17.71 -6.44
N ASN A 843 -17.23 17.01 -7.01
CA ASN A 843 -18.32 16.37 -6.28
C ASN A 843 -17.88 15.25 -5.31
N VAL A 844 -16.71 14.64 -5.52
CA VAL A 844 -16.20 13.52 -4.69
C VAL A 844 -15.11 13.98 -3.73
N ALA A 845 -14.25 14.91 -4.15
CA ALA A 845 -13.07 15.34 -3.40
C ALA A 845 -13.18 16.76 -2.81
N GLY A 846 -14.24 17.52 -3.10
CA GLY A 846 -14.40 18.92 -2.74
C GLY A 846 -13.52 19.90 -3.55
N VAL A 847 -12.52 19.40 -4.27
CA VAL A 847 -11.56 20.17 -5.09
C VAL A 847 -11.18 19.42 -6.36
N LYS A 848 -10.74 20.16 -7.39
CA LYS A 848 -10.37 19.59 -8.70
C LYS A 848 -8.95 19.01 -8.75
N ASP A 849 -8.01 19.59 -8.00
CA ASP A 849 -6.58 19.22 -7.98
C ASP A 849 -5.91 19.65 -6.67
N MET A 850 -5.03 18.81 -6.10
CA MET A 850 -4.23 19.12 -4.90
C MET A 850 -2.71 19.00 -5.14
N ARG A 851 -2.25 18.86 -6.39
CA ARG A 851 -0.82 18.64 -6.69
C ARG A 851 0.10 19.81 -6.34
N PHE A 852 -0.48 21.01 -6.13
CA PHE A 852 0.22 22.24 -5.76
C PHE A 852 1.57 22.41 -6.50
N GLN A 853 1.50 22.58 -7.82
CA GLN A 853 2.68 22.61 -8.70
C GLN A 853 3.62 23.79 -8.41
N ALA A 854 3.23 24.77 -7.59
CA ALA A 854 4.08 25.87 -7.15
C ALA A 854 5.38 25.43 -6.42
N LEU A 855 5.46 24.21 -5.86
CA LEU A 855 6.68 23.65 -5.26
C LEU A 855 7.54 22.83 -6.24
N MET A 856 7.01 22.46 -7.41
CA MET A 856 7.69 21.57 -8.36
C MET A 856 8.97 22.16 -9.02
N PRO A 857 9.11 23.48 -9.27
CA PRO A 857 10.33 24.03 -9.87
C PRO A 857 11.60 23.91 -9.00
N ASP A 858 11.47 23.68 -7.70
CA ASP A 858 12.60 23.63 -6.76
C ASP A 858 13.67 22.60 -7.16
N ILE A 859 13.27 21.45 -7.71
CA ILE A 859 14.20 20.44 -8.22
C ILE A 859 14.90 20.89 -9.50
N LEU A 860 14.28 21.74 -10.33
CA LEU A 860 14.93 22.30 -11.51
C LEU A 860 16.04 23.28 -11.09
N HIS A 861 15.76 24.13 -10.11
CA HIS A 861 16.76 25.00 -9.48
C HIS A 861 17.87 24.20 -8.77
N TRP A 862 17.55 23.05 -8.16
CA TRP A 862 18.55 22.16 -7.59
C TRP A 862 19.48 21.55 -8.65
N LEU A 863 18.93 21.12 -9.79
CA LEU A 863 19.67 20.62 -10.95
C LEU A 863 20.44 21.73 -11.71
N GLY A 864 20.32 23.00 -11.30
CA GLY A 864 20.97 24.15 -11.93
C GLY A 864 20.32 24.62 -13.23
N ILE A 865 19.14 24.09 -13.58
CA ILE A 865 18.45 24.38 -14.84
C ILE A 865 18.05 25.86 -14.89
N THR A 866 18.46 26.54 -15.97
CA THR A 866 18.21 27.98 -16.22
C THR A 866 17.26 28.23 -17.40
N LYS A 867 17.12 27.28 -18.34
CA LYS A 867 16.15 27.30 -19.44
C LYS A 867 15.70 25.87 -19.77
N ILE A 868 14.57 25.74 -20.46
CA ILE A 868 14.09 24.47 -21.01
C ILE A 868 13.82 24.67 -22.50
N ASP A 869 14.56 23.96 -23.36
CA ASP A 869 14.38 24.08 -24.81
C ASP A 869 13.10 23.40 -25.27
N ARG A 870 12.76 22.24 -24.68
CA ARG A 870 11.57 21.44 -25.03
C ARG A 870 10.91 20.87 -23.78
N MET A 871 9.63 21.12 -23.58
CA MET A 871 8.84 20.58 -22.47
C MET A 871 7.74 19.64 -23.00
N MET A 872 7.82 18.35 -22.67
CA MET A 872 6.83 17.33 -23.04
C MET A 872 5.62 17.36 -22.09
N SER A 873 4.86 18.46 -22.09
CA SER A 873 3.65 18.64 -21.28
C SER A 873 2.70 19.74 -21.77
N MET A 874 1.42 19.39 -21.90
CA MET A 874 0.32 20.34 -22.14
C MET A 874 -0.18 21.05 -20.87
N SER A 875 0.30 20.70 -19.68
CA SER A 875 -0.24 21.23 -18.41
C SER A 875 0.27 22.64 -18.09
N ASP A 876 -0.62 23.63 -18.16
CA ASP A 876 -0.28 25.03 -17.85
C ASP A 876 0.13 25.21 -16.39
N MET A 877 -0.56 24.54 -15.46
CA MET A 877 -0.18 24.48 -14.04
C MET A 877 1.28 24.07 -13.80
N LYS A 878 1.91 23.33 -14.73
CA LYS A 878 3.34 23.01 -14.68
C LYS A 878 4.18 24.08 -15.38
N HIS A 879 3.80 24.49 -16.58
CA HIS A 879 4.45 25.55 -17.34
C HIS A 879 4.56 26.87 -16.52
N ASP A 880 3.43 27.34 -15.99
CA ASP A 880 3.31 28.63 -15.32
C ASP A 880 4.06 28.64 -13.98
N ALA A 881 4.12 27.49 -13.28
CA ALA A 881 4.94 27.35 -12.09
C ALA A 881 6.44 27.49 -12.41
N ILE A 882 6.91 26.90 -13.52
CA ILE A 882 8.31 26.93 -13.96
C ILE A 882 8.70 28.33 -14.45
N VAL A 883 7.89 28.92 -15.33
CA VAL A 883 8.12 30.27 -15.87
C VAL A 883 7.98 31.32 -14.76
N GLY A 884 7.01 31.17 -13.85
CA GLY A 884 6.85 32.02 -12.67
C GLY A 884 8.00 31.91 -11.66
N GLN A 885 8.83 30.86 -11.75
CA GLN A 885 10.10 30.76 -11.03
C GLN A 885 11.32 31.22 -11.85
N GLY A 886 11.11 31.79 -13.04
CA GLY A 886 12.15 32.41 -13.85
C GLY A 886 12.94 31.44 -14.74
N ILE A 887 12.42 30.24 -14.99
CA ILE A 887 12.97 29.31 -15.99
C ILE A 887 12.11 29.42 -17.27
N PRO A 888 12.57 30.08 -18.34
CA PRO A 888 11.84 30.11 -19.60
C PRO A 888 11.75 28.72 -20.25
N ILE A 889 10.62 28.45 -20.89
CA ILE A 889 10.36 27.27 -21.73
C ILE A 889 10.23 27.76 -23.18
N HIS A 890 11.05 27.22 -24.10
CA HIS A 890 11.08 27.65 -25.50
C HIS A 890 10.08 26.91 -26.39
N GLU A 891 10.01 25.58 -26.30
CA GLU A 891 9.00 24.76 -26.97
C GLU A 891 8.13 24.00 -25.96
N ARG A 892 6.81 24.02 -26.14
CA ARG A 892 5.87 23.07 -25.51
C ARG A 892 5.48 22.00 -26.53
N VAL A 893 5.62 20.75 -26.14
CA VAL A 893 5.40 19.57 -26.99
C VAL A 893 4.19 18.79 -26.45
N GLU A 894 3.16 18.64 -27.27
CA GLU A 894 2.01 17.78 -26.99
C GLU A 894 2.31 16.30 -27.29
N LEU A 895 1.48 15.40 -26.77
CA LEU A 895 1.50 13.99 -27.15
C LEU A 895 0.89 13.83 -28.56
N PRO A 896 1.50 13.07 -29.49
CA PRO A 896 0.90 12.81 -30.79
C PRO A 896 -0.48 12.14 -30.67
N GLU A 897 -1.41 12.48 -31.56
CA GLU A 897 -2.79 11.96 -31.48
C GLU A 897 -2.87 10.43 -31.50
N SER A 898 -1.99 9.77 -32.26
CA SER A 898 -1.90 8.30 -32.35
C SER A 898 -1.40 7.61 -31.06
N TRP A 899 -0.99 8.38 -30.05
CA TRP A 899 -0.58 7.88 -28.73
C TRP A 899 -1.65 8.14 -27.65
N ILE A 900 -2.77 8.78 -27.99
CA ILE A 900 -3.90 9.01 -27.08
C ILE A 900 -4.79 7.76 -27.10
N PRO A 901 -4.93 7.00 -26.00
CA PRO A 901 -5.85 5.87 -25.94
C PRO A 901 -7.30 6.35 -25.97
N ASP A 902 -8.23 5.54 -26.46
CA ASP A 902 -9.61 5.99 -26.74
C ASP A 902 -10.36 6.49 -25.49
N ASP A 903 -10.38 5.74 -24.38
CA ASP A 903 -10.91 6.24 -23.09
C ASP A 903 -10.14 7.47 -22.56
N GLY A 904 -8.86 7.59 -22.93
CA GLY A 904 -8.00 8.71 -22.60
C GLY A 904 -8.41 10.02 -23.28
N ARG A 905 -9.21 9.96 -24.36
CA ARG A 905 -9.77 11.16 -25.04
C ARG A 905 -10.66 11.97 -24.10
N VAL A 906 -11.51 11.29 -23.33
CA VAL A 906 -12.39 11.90 -22.32
C VAL A 906 -11.61 12.80 -21.34
N GLU A 907 -10.42 12.35 -20.96
CA GLU A 907 -9.54 13.12 -20.09
C GLU A 907 -8.80 14.25 -20.84
N ILE A 908 -8.36 14.00 -22.07
CA ILE A 908 -7.51 14.96 -22.81
C ILE A 908 -8.30 16.15 -23.35
N ASP A 909 -9.50 15.90 -23.90
CA ASP A 909 -10.34 16.92 -24.50
C ASP A 909 -10.94 17.84 -23.43
N ALA A 910 -11.30 17.25 -22.28
CA ALA A 910 -11.70 18.00 -21.08
C ALA A 910 -10.57 18.90 -20.56
N LYS A 911 -9.32 18.40 -20.53
CA LYS A 911 -8.15 19.20 -20.11
C LYS A 911 -7.84 20.34 -21.08
N ILE A 912 -7.86 20.09 -22.39
CA ILE A 912 -7.64 21.09 -23.44
C ILE A 912 -8.68 22.20 -23.34
N THR A 913 -9.95 21.83 -23.20
CA THR A 913 -11.05 22.79 -23.06
C THR A 913 -11.00 23.57 -21.74
N ALA A 914 -10.55 22.93 -20.65
CA ALA A 914 -10.27 23.57 -19.36
C ALA A 914 -8.97 24.41 -19.34
N GLY A 915 -8.29 24.58 -20.48
CA GLY A 915 -7.20 25.53 -20.66
C GLY A 915 -5.93 24.96 -21.28
N TYR A 916 -5.70 23.64 -21.20
CA TYR A 916 -4.40 23.02 -21.50
C TYR A 916 -3.91 23.34 -22.91
N PHE A 917 -2.60 23.56 -23.04
CA PHE A 917 -1.95 23.83 -24.32
C PHE A 917 -2.23 22.75 -25.36
N THR A 918 -2.54 23.17 -26.58
CA THR A 918 -2.67 22.35 -27.79
C THR A 918 -2.31 23.23 -28.98
N LYS A 919 -1.76 22.65 -30.05
CA LYS A 919 -1.64 23.30 -31.37
C LYS A 919 -2.86 23.01 -32.27
N GLY A 920 -3.73 22.09 -31.86
CA GLY A 920 -4.95 21.69 -32.57
C GLY A 920 -6.20 22.46 -32.18
N HIS A 921 -7.37 21.91 -32.55
CA HIS A 921 -8.69 22.48 -32.24
C HIS A 921 -8.96 22.51 -30.72
N ARG A 922 -9.79 23.47 -30.29
CA ARG A 922 -10.36 23.53 -28.94
C ARG A 922 -11.87 23.34 -29.04
N MET A 923 -12.35 22.22 -28.51
CA MET A 923 -13.75 21.83 -28.62
C MET A 923 -14.71 22.85 -28.00
N THR A 924 -15.89 22.99 -28.61
CA THR A 924 -17.03 23.64 -27.96
C THR A 924 -17.60 22.75 -26.84
N ASN A 925 -18.42 23.30 -25.94
CA ASN A 925 -19.11 22.50 -24.92
C ASN A 925 -20.01 21.41 -25.53
N GLU A 926 -20.53 21.64 -26.74
CA GLU A 926 -21.41 20.73 -27.47
C GLU A 926 -20.62 19.55 -28.07
N GLU A 927 -19.43 19.83 -28.62
CA GLU A 927 -18.47 18.81 -29.06
C GLU A 927 -17.96 18.00 -27.86
N LEU A 928 -17.65 18.67 -26.74
CA LEU A 928 -17.19 18.05 -25.49
C LEU A 928 -18.28 17.19 -24.80
N GLU A 929 -19.56 17.43 -25.12
CA GLU A 929 -20.69 16.60 -24.71
C GLU A 929 -20.84 15.32 -25.57
N ALA A 930 -20.30 15.31 -26.79
CA ALA A 930 -20.28 14.14 -27.67
C ALA A 930 -19.13 13.18 -27.33
N VAL A 931 -18.01 13.68 -26.80
CA VAL A 931 -16.90 12.84 -26.30
C VAL A 931 -17.32 12.06 -25.06
N ARG A 932 -17.32 10.73 -25.17
CA ARG A 932 -17.71 9.78 -24.12
C ARG A 932 -16.72 8.61 -24.05
N GLY A 933 -16.47 8.10 -22.84
CA GLY A 933 -15.73 6.87 -22.62
C GLY A 933 -16.63 5.63 -22.71
N ARG A 934 -16.02 4.44 -22.58
CA ARG A 934 -16.73 3.17 -22.42
C ARG A 934 -17.76 3.20 -21.28
N THR A 935 -18.86 2.46 -21.43
CA THR A 935 -19.94 2.38 -20.42
C THR A 935 -19.52 1.66 -19.13
N TRP A 936 -20.44 1.30 -18.23
CA TRP A 936 -20.10 0.51 -17.04
C TRP A 936 -19.86 -0.97 -17.36
N GLU A 937 -20.46 -1.45 -18.46
CA GLU A 937 -20.47 -2.83 -18.95
C GLU A 937 -19.27 -3.15 -19.88
N GLU A 938 -18.52 -2.12 -20.28
CA GLU A 938 -17.43 -2.13 -21.27
C GLU A 938 -16.02 -1.88 -20.68
#